data_AF-A0A7Y6JY31-F1
#
_entry.id   AF-A0A7Y6JY31-F1
#
_cell.length_a   1.000
_cell.length_b   1.000
_cell.length_c   1.000
_cell.angle_alpha   90.00
_cell.angle_beta   90.00
_cell.angle_gamma   90.00
#
_symmetry.space_group_name_H-M   'P 1'
#
loop_
_entity.id
_entity.type
_entity.pdbx_description
1 polymer ?
#
loop_
_entity_poly.entity_id
_entity_poly.type
_entity_poly.pdbx_seq_one_letter_code
_entity_poly.pdbx_strand_id
1 'polypeptide(L)'
;MSHPGLPRPARRALRRQQSRGHIWLAVGISLTGLSLTAVAFAAGSLPRGGRYVAGTGTIAGQGNSLMITQPGSTRGVIDWSSFSIGRHNRVTFDNGTGATLNRVTGGSPSAILGMLSATGSLYLINPQGIVVGPSGVISTGGRFVASTLDVCNSAFMSGSSTLTLSGDSDASVLNLGRISSSGGDVFLIARDAVINSGTVAAPNGTAELAAGGQVLLQDSASSRQVFVQTGSQGTVVNKGRITAAQVSLQAADGNVYALAGGGARIRATGTANRDGHAWLVADNGSVDQLGKIVASNSDGSGGTVDTQAVQLTFGKHTVVDAGQWNLSTPAFTIDDVAAHALQRSLNAGTSVNVGTTAGNGATGDLGVASSLRWSGPASLTLAAYHDVSVTTGTTIANAGAGNLTMRADASGIDNGGSVNNGGTIDWSKSTGIVSAFYDMNGTYGPGTLVGNASWTAPAYSGLVTQITGYQLVNSVADFQAVDNDMTGNYALGRDIEANNAAFITLGTTPYAISTSFTGQFDGMWHTVSNLSPSLDAIFGDIGQVGVVRDLKVDGHPLANDTGFYYGIGLLAINNHGTVVNTFTSGANSCGCFDAPLSGLIGANYGLIERSGSSATVRTGGVAAGLVSTNYGTIDQSYATGSVTGFLTHGGGAGLVFENLGKVTQSFASGSVSSGNGLAMGGICAGCSGGLGADVYWDVQTTGQPSSGGDLPASNGLTTAQMSNPASFVGWDFGPNGAWVMATGATHPVLRWQVEH
;
A
#
# COMPACT_ATOMS: atom_id res chain seq x y z
N MET A 1 -12.86 -67.45 30.44
CA MET A 1 -13.43 -67.10 29.13
C MET A 1 -12.83 -65.77 28.71
N SER A 2 -12.04 -65.82 27.65
CA SER A 2 -11.23 -64.75 27.08
C SER A 2 -12.09 -63.80 26.25
N HIS A 3 -12.12 -62.52 26.60
CA HIS A 3 -12.59 -61.46 25.70
C HIS A 3 -11.40 -60.67 25.12
N PRO A 4 -11.41 -60.33 23.82
CA PRO A 4 -10.26 -59.77 23.12
C PRO A 4 -10.18 -58.25 23.35
N GLY A 5 -8.99 -57.77 23.72
CA GLY A 5 -8.68 -56.34 23.82
C GLY A 5 -8.55 -55.69 22.45
N LEU A 6 -9.22 -54.55 22.29
CA LEU A 6 -9.14 -53.65 21.14
C LEU A 6 -7.70 -53.10 20.94
N PRO A 7 -7.24 -52.89 19.70
CA PRO A 7 -5.92 -52.36 19.42
C PRO A 7 -5.83 -50.86 19.76
N ARG A 8 -4.80 -50.50 20.53
CA ARG A 8 -4.43 -49.11 20.84
C ARG A 8 -3.94 -48.40 19.57
N PRO A 9 -4.26 -47.11 19.36
CA PRO A 9 -3.71 -46.34 18.24
C PRO A 9 -2.20 -46.13 18.44
N ALA A 10 -1.46 -46.23 17.34
CA ALA A 10 -0.01 -46.03 17.32
C ALA A 10 0.35 -44.61 17.77
N ARG A 11 1.11 -44.50 18.87
CA ARG A 11 1.80 -43.27 19.26
C ARG A 11 2.81 -42.92 18.17
N ARG A 12 2.45 -41.97 17.29
CA ARG A 12 3.41 -41.33 16.39
C ARG A 12 4.32 -40.46 17.25
N ALA A 13 5.57 -40.88 17.41
CA ALA A 13 6.59 -40.09 18.08
C ALA A 13 6.79 -38.77 17.34
N LEU A 14 6.56 -37.65 18.03
CA LEU A 14 6.98 -36.32 17.59
C LEU A 14 8.50 -36.36 17.36
N ARG A 15 8.88 -36.41 16.08
CA ARG A 15 10.27 -36.34 15.66
C ARG A 15 10.72 -34.91 15.88
N ARG A 16 11.29 -34.66 17.07
CA ARG A 16 11.98 -33.44 17.46
C ARG A 16 13.03 -33.15 16.38
N GLN A 17 12.74 -32.23 15.47
CA GLN A 17 13.73 -31.73 14.51
C GLN A 17 14.82 -31.07 15.34
N GLN A 18 15.96 -31.75 15.46
CA GLN A 18 17.14 -31.20 16.10
C GLN A 18 17.52 -29.91 15.38
N SER A 19 17.67 -28.83 16.15
CA SER A 19 18.23 -27.57 15.69
C SER A 19 19.58 -27.85 15.05
N ARG A 20 19.67 -27.67 13.73
CA ARG A 20 20.97 -27.65 13.05
C ARG A 20 21.71 -26.41 13.57
N GLY A 21 22.79 -26.66 14.29
CA GLY A 21 23.63 -25.63 14.87
C GLY A 21 24.08 -24.61 13.84
N HIS A 22 24.12 -23.35 14.26
CA HIS A 22 24.62 -22.21 13.49
C HIS A 22 25.99 -22.52 12.88
N ILE A 23 26.01 -22.77 11.56
CA ILE A 23 27.25 -22.80 10.79
C ILE A 23 27.63 -21.33 10.58
N TRP A 24 28.57 -20.84 11.37
CA TRP A 24 29.31 -19.62 11.04
C TRP A 24 30.10 -19.90 9.76
N LEU A 25 29.55 -19.53 8.60
CA LEU A 25 30.28 -19.57 7.34
C LEU A 25 31.25 -18.39 7.31
N ALA A 26 32.50 -18.65 7.71
CA ALA A 26 33.61 -17.77 7.38
C ALA A 26 33.83 -17.83 5.86
N VAL A 27 33.40 -16.78 5.15
CA VAL A 27 33.77 -16.59 3.74
C VAL A 27 35.27 -16.30 3.69
N GLY A 28 36.06 -17.37 3.63
CA GLY A 28 37.48 -17.32 3.35
C GLY A 28 37.70 -17.18 1.85
N ILE A 29 37.81 -15.95 1.37
CA ILE A 29 38.35 -15.69 0.03
C ILE A 29 39.87 -15.89 0.14
N SER A 30 40.38 -16.97 -0.46
CA SER A 30 41.81 -17.24 -0.56
C SER A 30 42.51 -16.12 -1.32
N LEU A 31 43.26 -15.29 -0.58
CA LEU A 31 44.12 -14.21 -1.09
C LEU A 31 45.47 -14.72 -1.64
N THR A 32 45.55 -15.98 -2.07
CA THR A 32 46.82 -16.61 -2.47
C THR A 32 47.03 -16.48 -3.97
N GLY A 33 47.67 -15.38 -4.38
CA GLY A 33 48.05 -15.19 -5.78
C GLY A 33 48.60 -13.83 -6.16
N LEU A 34 49.28 -13.09 -5.26
CA LEU A 34 50.11 -11.94 -5.65
C LEU A 34 51.55 -12.17 -5.19
N SER A 35 52.35 -12.80 -6.04
CA SER A 35 53.80 -12.77 -5.94
C SER A 35 54.31 -11.38 -6.33
N LEU A 36 54.75 -10.63 -5.32
CA LEU A 36 55.46 -9.36 -5.49
C LEU A 36 56.91 -9.65 -5.92
N THR A 37 57.19 -9.56 -7.22
CA THR A 37 58.54 -9.25 -7.69
C THR A 37 58.69 -7.74 -7.78
N ALA A 38 59.67 -7.20 -7.06
CA ALA A 38 59.98 -5.77 -7.07
C ALA A 38 60.56 -5.37 -8.43
N VAL A 39 59.81 -4.57 -9.19
CA VAL A 39 60.29 -3.87 -10.38
C VAL A 39 60.36 -2.37 -10.06
N ALA A 40 61.43 -1.75 -10.53
CA ALA A 40 61.80 -0.35 -10.35
C ALA A 40 60.64 0.65 -10.60
N PHE A 41 60.70 1.79 -9.90
CA PHE A 41 59.75 2.90 -9.96
C PHE A 41 59.52 3.43 -11.39
N ALA A 42 58.49 2.90 -12.05
CA ALA A 42 57.78 3.57 -13.13
C ALA A 42 56.50 4.19 -12.54
N ALA A 43 56.04 5.32 -13.11
CA ALA A 43 54.76 5.92 -12.76
C ALA A 43 53.66 4.83 -12.67
N GLY A 44 52.76 4.95 -11.68
CA GLY A 44 51.71 3.94 -11.45
C GLY A 44 50.86 3.67 -12.70
N SER A 45 50.04 2.62 -12.69
CA SER A 45 49.20 2.27 -13.85
C SER A 45 48.21 3.39 -14.22
N LEU A 46 48.18 3.76 -15.51
CA LEU A 46 47.10 4.52 -16.14
C LEU A 46 46.37 3.59 -17.14
N PRO A 47 45.12 3.88 -17.53
CA PRO A 47 44.43 3.16 -18.60
C PRO A 47 45.24 3.13 -19.91
N ARG A 48 45.14 2.02 -20.66
CA ARG A 48 45.93 1.79 -21.90
C ARG A 48 45.04 1.31 -23.04
N GLY A 49 45.48 1.62 -24.26
CA GLY A 49 44.82 1.15 -25.50
C GLY A 49 43.46 1.80 -25.78
N GLY A 50 43.17 2.96 -25.18
CA GLY A 50 41.90 3.65 -25.34
C GLY A 50 41.63 4.06 -26.79
N ARG A 51 40.48 3.64 -27.33
CA ARG A 51 40.01 4.02 -28.67
C ARG A 51 38.51 4.24 -28.67
N TYR A 52 38.06 5.39 -29.19
CA TYR A 52 36.65 5.61 -29.48
C TYR A 52 36.16 4.64 -30.56
N VAL A 53 35.14 3.86 -30.24
CA VAL A 53 34.44 2.96 -31.15
C VAL A 53 33.04 3.46 -31.53
N ALA A 54 32.49 4.42 -30.76
CA ALA A 54 31.33 5.22 -31.11
C ALA A 54 31.41 6.61 -30.45
N GLY A 55 30.85 7.64 -31.08
CA GLY A 55 31.04 9.03 -30.66
C GLY A 55 32.42 9.59 -31.02
N THR A 56 32.75 10.79 -30.55
CA THR A 56 34.04 11.44 -30.82
C THR A 56 34.60 12.10 -29.56
N GLY A 57 35.92 12.22 -29.48
CA GLY A 57 36.62 12.84 -28.38
C GLY A 57 38.13 12.66 -28.48
N THR A 58 38.87 13.17 -27.50
CA THR A 58 40.34 13.06 -27.41
C THR A 58 40.75 12.38 -26.11
N ILE A 59 41.86 11.65 -26.16
CA ILE A 59 42.48 10.99 -25.00
C ILE A 59 43.92 11.50 -24.91
N ALA A 60 44.23 12.25 -23.86
CA ALA A 60 45.53 12.92 -23.68
C ALA A 60 46.16 12.54 -22.33
N GLY A 61 47.31 11.87 -22.36
CA GLY A 61 48.11 11.57 -21.17
C GLY A 61 49.15 12.64 -20.88
N GLN A 62 49.28 13.04 -19.62
CA GLN A 62 50.37 13.92 -19.14
C GLN A 62 50.84 13.46 -17.76
N GLY A 63 52.06 12.91 -17.71
CA GLY A 63 52.65 12.40 -16.46
C GLY A 63 51.74 11.37 -15.78
N ASN A 64 51.27 11.68 -14.57
CA ASN A 64 50.38 10.84 -13.78
C ASN A 64 48.88 11.08 -14.04
N SER A 65 48.54 11.86 -15.08
CA SER A 65 47.16 12.22 -15.41
C SER A 65 46.76 11.75 -16.82
N LEU A 66 45.49 11.36 -16.97
CA LEU A 66 44.84 11.10 -18.25
C LEU A 66 43.58 11.96 -18.35
N MET A 67 43.48 12.77 -19.40
CA MET A 67 42.32 13.60 -19.69
C MET A 67 41.59 13.03 -20.91
N ILE A 68 40.28 12.81 -20.76
CA ILE A 68 39.38 12.42 -21.85
C ILE A 68 38.44 13.60 -22.06
N THR A 69 38.47 14.20 -23.24
CA THR A 69 37.56 15.31 -23.59
C THR A 69 36.56 14.82 -24.62
N GLN A 70 35.28 14.87 -24.26
CA GLN A 70 34.16 14.49 -25.11
C GLN A 70 33.28 15.73 -25.36
N PRO A 71 33.39 16.37 -26.54
CA PRO A 71 32.72 17.63 -26.79
C PRO A 71 31.19 17.49 -26.92
N GLY A 72 30.49 18.58 -26.61
CA GLY A 72 29.06 18.76 -26.92
C GLY A 72 28.07 18.00 -26.04
N SER A 73 28.46 17.54 -24.84
CA SER A 73 27.58 16.75 -23.95
C SER A 73 26.97 15.52 -24.64
N THR A 74 27.74 14.90 -25.55
CA THR A 74 27.30 13.76 -26.36
C THR A 74 27.43 12.43 -25.60
N ARG A 75 27.10 11.32 -26.26
CA ARG A 75 27.44 9.96 -25.82
C ARG A 75 28.66 9.44 -26.56
N GLY A 76 29.50 8.67 -25.88
CA GLY A 76 30.69 8.06 -26.48
C GLY A 76 31.02 6.70 -25.88
N VAL A 77 31.59 5.82 -26.68
CA VAL A 77 32.03 4.48 -26.29
C VAL A 77 33.53 4.37 -26.59
N ILE A 78 34.31 4.03 -25.56
CA ILE A 78 35.76 3.85 -25.63
C ILE A 78 36.09 2.42 -25.22
N ASP A 79 36.76 1.69 -26.10
CA ASP A 79 37.34 0.39 -25.77
C ASP A 79 38.76 0.58 -25.23
N TRP A 80 39.12 -0.19 -24.21
CA TRP A 80 40.41 -0.15 -23.53
C TRP A 80 41.00 -1.55 -23.41
N SER A 81 42.32 -1.70 -23.64
CA SER A 81 42.99 -2.97 -23.35
C SER A 81 43.20 -3.20 -21.85
N SER A 82 43.29 -2.12 -21.07
CA SER A 82 43.26 -2.17 -19.60
C SER A 82 42.79 -0.82 -19.05
N PHE A 83 42.03 -0.83 -17.97
CA PHE A 83 41.59 0.38 -17.28
C PHE A 83 41.87 0.28 -15.79
N SER A 84 43.03 0.76 -15.35
CA SER A 84 43.47 0.79 -13.95
C SER A 84 44.12 2.13 -13.64
N ILE A 85 43.98 2.61 -12.40
CA ILE A 85 44.45 3.92 -11.95
C ILE A 85 45.25 3.73 -10.66
N GLY A 86 46.57 3.86 -10.73
CA GLY A 86 47.46 3.78 -9.57
C GLY A 86 47.19 4.88 -8.54
N ARG A 87 47.62 4.66 -7.29
CA ARG A 87 47.34 5.53 -6.12
C ARG A 87 47.63 7.03 -6.33
N HIS A 88 48.67 7.36 -7.10
CA HIS A 88 49.10 8.73 -7.36
C HIS A 88 48.65 9.27 -8.72
N ASN A 89 47.78 8.54 -9.41
CA ASN A 89 47.32 8.86 -10.74
C ASN A 89 45.89 9.40 -10.74
N ARG A 90 45.55 10.14 -11.80
CA ARG A 90 44.23 10.71 -12.02
C ARG A 90 43.75 10.44 -13.44
N VAL A 91 42.47 10.12 -13.58
CA VAL A 91 41.76 10.09 -14.86
C VAL A 91 40.57 11.03 -14.77
N THR A 92 40.46 11.96 -15.72
CA THR A 92 39.38 12.95 -15.76
C THR A 92 38.65 12.87 -17.10
N PHE A 93 37.33 12.79 -17.04
CA PHE A 93 36.42 12.89 -18.18
C PHE A 93 35.75 14.26 -18.15
N ASP A 94 36.04 15.07 -19.15
CA ASP A 94 35.29 16.29 -19.43
C ASP A 94 34.30 15.99 -20.56
N ASN A 95 33.10 15.58 -20.16
CA ASN A 95 32.03 15.15 -21.06
C ASN A 95 30.75 15.97 -20.90
N GLY A 96 30.84 17.16 -20.29
CA GLY A 96 29.70 18.02 -19.99
C GLY A 96 28.63 17.28 -19.18
N THR A 97 27.38 17.34 -19.63
CA THR A 97 26.25 16.53 -19.11
C THR A 97 26.06 15.21 -19.86
N GLY A 98 26.97 14.89 -20.78
CA GLY A 98 26.94 13.69 -21.62
C GLY A 98 27.27 12.40 -20.86
N ALA A 99 27.44 11.30 -21.60
CA ALA A 99 27.75 9.99 -21.03
C ALA A 99 28.91 9.32 -21.78
N THR A 100 29.84 8.70 -21.05
CA THR A 100 30.95 7.95 -21.66
C THR A 100 31.00 6.53 -21.12
N LEU A 101 30.92 5.55 -22.04
CA LEU A 101 31.06 4.13 -21.74
C LEU A 101 32.49 3.68 -22.02
N ASN A 102 33.15 3.14 -20.99
CA ASN A 102 34.49 2.60 -21.05
C ASN A 102 34.41 1.09 -20.92
N ARG A 103 34.72 0.37 -21.99
CA ARG A 103 34.71 -1.10 -22.02
C ARG A 103 36.13 -1.63 -22.02
N VAL A 104 36.45 -2.49 -21.06
CA VAL A 104 37.73 -3.19 -21.01
C VAL A 104 37.61 -4.50 -21.79
N THR A 105 38.44 -4.66 -22.82
CA THR A 105 38.48 -5.85 -23.69
C THR A 105 39.67 -6.76 -23.43
N GLY A 106 40.62 -6.35 -22.57
CA GLY A 106 41.76 -7.17 -22.15
C GLY A 106 41.48 -8.05 -20.93
N GLY A 107 42.39 -8.99 -20.65
CA GLY A 107 42.23 -10.02 -19.60
C GLY A 107 42.65 -9.60 -18.20
N SER A 108 42.52 -8.34 -17.79
CA SER A 108 42.91 -7.88 -16.45
C SER A 108 41.81 -7.09 -15.75
N PRO A 109 41.62 -7.27 -14.42
CA PRO A 109 40.66 -6.51 -13.65
C PRO A 109 41.03 -5.03 -13.58
N SER A 110 40.02 -4.18 -13.38
CA SER A 110 40.17 -2.75 -13.17
C SER A 110 40.49 -2.45 -11.71
N ALA A 111 41.71 -1.98 -11.43
CA ALA A 111 42.11 -1.53 -10.09
C ALA A 111 42.14 0.00 -10.02
N ILE A 112 41.17 0.60 -9.34
CA ILE A 112 41.04 2.04 -9.13
C ILE A 112 41.57 2.39 -7.73
N LEU A 113 42.85 2.72 -7.65
CA LEU A 113 43.55 3.11 -6.43
C LEU A 113 43.74 4.63 -6.31
N GLY A 114 43.71 5.34 -7.44
CA GLY A 114 43.81 6.80 -7.53
C GLY A 114 42.45 7.50 -7.75
N MET A 115 42.45 8.62 -8.46
CA MET A 115 41.24 9.44 -8.69
C MET A 115 40.66 9.23 -10.08
N LEU A 116 39.36 8.98 -10.15
CA LEU A 116 38.55 8.97 -11.38
C LEU A 116 37.45 10.02 -11.25
N SER A 117 37.40 10.99 -12.16
CA SER A 117 36.36 12.02 -12.16
C SER A 117 35.70 12.21 -13.51
N ALA A 118 34.40 12.54 -13.52
CA ALA A 118 33.68 12.93 -14.73
C ALA A 118 32.73 14.12 -14.46
N THR A 119 32.59 15.05 -15.41
CA THR A 119 31.59 16.13 -15.31
C THR A 119 30.16 15.61 -15.49
N GLY A 120 29.98 14.59 -16.33
CA GLY A 120 28.70 13.96 -16.66
C GLY A 120 28.66 12.51 -16.20
N SER A 121 28.00 11.66 -16.99
CA SER A 121 27.82 10.24 -16.67
C SER A 121 29.01 9.40 -17.15
N LEU A 122 29.36 8.37 -16.40
CA LEU A 122 30.50 7.50 -16.67
C LEU A 122 30.14 6.04 -16.41
N TYR A 123 30.35 5.19 -17.42
CA TYR A 123 30.16 3.75 -17.33
C TYR A 123 31.54 3.08 -17.46
N LEU A 124 31.86 2.17 -16.55
CA LEU A 124 33.06 1.32 -16.57
C LEU A 124 32.61 -0.13 -16.60
N ILE A 125 32.85 -0.79 -17.73
CA ILE A 125 32.49 -2.19 -17.97
C ILE A 125 33.77 -3.02 -18.05
N ASN A 126 33.90 -4.00 -17.16
CA ASN A 126 35.03 -4.93 -17.18
C ASN A 126 34.60 -6.33 -16.71
N PRO A 127 34.44 -7.30 -17.63
CA PRO A 127 34.11 -8.70 -17.29
C PRO A 127 35.15 -9.42 -16.43
N GLN A 128 36.36 -8.84 -16.27
CA GLN A 128 37.41 -9.40 -15.41
C GLN A 128 37.32 -8.90 -13.95
N GLY A 129 36.39 -8.00 -13.66
CA GLY A 129 36.15 -7.45 -12.32
C GLY A 129 36.63 -6.02 -12.15
N ILE A 130 36.06 -5.35 -11.13
CA ILE A 130 36.33 -3.95 -10.81
C ILE A 130 36.58 -3.83 -9.30
N VAL A 131 37.72 -3.25 -8.92
CA VAL A 131 38.08 -2.99 -7.52
C VAL A 131 38.39 -1.51 -7.35
N VAL A 132 37.62 -0.83 -6.51
CA VAL A 132 37.95 0.51 -5.99
C VAL A 132 38.68 0.31 -4.67
N GLY A 133 40.00 0.51 -4.65
CA GLY A 133 40.82 0.27 -3.46
C GLY A 133 40.59 1.33 -2.36
N PRO A 134 41.15 1.15 -1.15
CA PRO A 134 40.90 2.05 -0.02
C PRO A 134 41.26 3.53 -0.25
N SER A 135 42.22 3.80 -1.14
CA SER A 135 42.58 5.16 -1.55
C SER A 135 41.86 5.65 -2.81
N GLY A 136 41.10 4.77 -3.47
CA GLY A 136 40.39 5.06 -4.71
C GLY A 136 39.24 6.03 -4.47
N VAL A 137 39.14 7.03 -5.33
CA VAL A 137 38.05 8.02 -5.30
C VAL A 137 37.44 8.12 -6.69
N ILE A 138 36.13 7.87 -6.77
CA ILE A 138 35.31 8.07 -7.97
C ILE A 138 34.31 9.20 -7.70
N SER A 139 34.28 10.21 -8.57
CA SER A 139 33.35 11.33 -8.45
C SER A 139 32.79 11.74 -9.81
N THR A 140 31.47 11.75 -9.93
CA THR A 140 30.78 12.05 -11.20
C THR A 140 29.72 13.13 -10.99
N GLY A 141 29.51 13.99 -11.99
CA GLY A 141 28.40 14.96 -11.97
C GLY A 141 27.07 14.34 -12.44
N GLY A 142 27.14 13.37 -13.35
CA GLY A 142 26.00 12.53 -13.77
C GLY A 142 26.06 11.14 -13.15
N ARG A 143 25.46 10.14 -13.79
CA ARG A 143 25.41 8.76 -13.30
C ARG A 143 26.77 8.07 -13.35
N PHE A 144 27.12 7.28 -12.34
CA PHE A 144 28.24 6.33 -12.41
C PHE A 144 27.72 4.88 -12.48
N VAL A 145 28.21 4.10 -13.43
CA VAL A 145 27.94 2.66 -13.54
C VAL A 145 29.26 1.90 -13.56
N ALA A 146 29.45 0.97 -12.62
CA ALA A 146 30.51 -0.03 -12.68
C ALA A 146 29.87 -1.40 -12.89
N SER A 147 30.22 -2.10 -13.97
CA SER A 147 29.62 -3.39 -14.29
C SER A 147 30.63 -4.45 -14.73
N THR A 148 30.42 -5.71 -14.33
CA THR A 148 31.06 -6.86 -14.99
C THR A 148 30.22 -7.43 -16.14
N LEU A 149 28.98 -6.98 -16.28
CA LEU A 149 28.08 -7.29 -17.39
C LEU A 149 28.25 -6.24 -18.50
N ASP A 150 28.04 -6.66 -19.75
CA ASP A 150 28.15 -5.75 -20.90
C ASP A 150 26.79 -5.21 -21.34
N VAL A 151 26.80 -4.07 -22.02
CA VAL A 151 25.63 -3.40 -22.61
C VAL A 151 25.85 -3.15 -24.09
N CYS A 152 24.79 -3.25 -24.89
CA CYS A 152 24.89 -3.01 -26.33
C CYS A 152 25.22 -1.54 -26.65
N ASN A 153 26.20 -1.32 -27.54
CA ASN A 153 26.62 0.02 -27.95
C ASN A 153 25.47 0.83 -28.57
N SER A 154 24.63 0.23 -29.40
CA SER A 154 23.53 0.94 -30.05
C SER A 154 22.50 1.44 -29.04
N ALA A 155 22.14 0.61 -28.06
CA ALA A 155 21.21 0.98 -26.99
C ALA A 155 21.78 2.10 -26.09
N PHE A 156 23.08 2.03 -25.77
CA PHE A 156 23.74 3.11 -25.03
C PHE A 156 23.76 4.42 -25.84
N MET A 157 24.15 4.36 -27.11
CA MET A 157 24.30 5.53 -27.98
C MET A 157 22.96 6.20 -28.32
N SER A 158 21.87 5.43 -28.41
CA SER A 158 20.53 5.98 -28.62
C SER A 158 19.97 6.71 -27.39
N GLY A 159 20.63 6.57 -26.23
CA GLY A 159 20.14 7.13 -24.97
C GLY A 159 18.85 6.49 -24.50
N SER A 160 18.69 5.18 -24.73
CA SER A 160 17.54 4.42 -24.24
C SER A 160 17.34 4.65 -22.73
N SER A 161 16.09 4.91 -22.33
CA SER A 161 15.67 4.98 -20.92
C SER A 161 15.79 3.63 -20.21
N THR A 162 16.03 2.57 -20.97
CA THR A 162 16.20 1.21 -20.49
C THR A 162 17.46 0.59 -21.11
N LEU A 163 18.36 0.09 -20.26
CA LEU A 163 19.58 -0.61 -20.67
C LEU A 163 19.58 -2.02 -20.09
N THR A 164 19.73 -3.02 -20.95
CA THR A 164 19.95 -4.41 -20.53
C THR A 164 21.44 -4.69 -20.46
N LEU A 165 21.91 -5.05 -19.27
CA LEU A 165 23.27 -5.52 -19.03
C LEU A 165 23.25 -7.05 -18.89
N SER A 166 24.17 -7.74 -19.57
CA SER A 166 24.25 -9.21 -19.53
C SER A 166 25.66 -9.70 -19.81
N GLY A 167 25.98 -10.92 -19.37
CA GLY A 167 27.27 -11.56 -19.64
C GLY A 167 27.54 -12.78 -18.75
N ASP A 168 28.59 -13.51 -19.09
CA ASP A 168 29.02 -14.75 -18.41
C ASP A 168 30.22 -14.57 -17.47
N SER A 169 30.44 -13.35 -16.98
CA SER A 169 31.54 -13.04 -16.05
C SER A 169 31.30 -13.69 -14.67
N ASP A 170 32.29 -14.40 -14.14
CA ASP A 170 32.30 -14.83 -12.72
C ASP A 170 33.00 -13.80 -11.80
N ALA A 171 33.38 -12.64 -12.32
CA ALA A 171 34.05 -11.60 -11.57
C ALA A 171 33.09 -10.69 -10.78
N SER A 172 33.63 -10.06 -9.74
CA SER A 172 32.90 -9.21 -8.80
C SER A 172 33.18 -7.71 -8.99
N VAL A 173 32.29 -6.86 -8.43
CA VAL A 173 32.55 -5.44 -8.19
C VAL A 173 32.79 -5.21 -6.70
N LEU A 174 33.98 -4.74 -6.32
CA LEU A 174 34.38 -4.49 -4.94
C LEU A 174 34.71 -3.01 -4.70
N ASN A 175 33.97 -2.36 -3.80
CA ASN A 175 34.27 -1.01 -3.33
C ASN A 175 34.86 -1.03 -1.91
N LEU A 176 36.13 -0.65 -1.79
CA LEU A 176 36.83 -0.37 -0.53
C LEU A 176 37.07 1.14 -0.33
N GLY A 177 36.85 1.95 -1.37
CA GLY A 177 37.17 3.38 -1.41
C GLY A 177 35.94 4.27 -1.29
N ARG A 178 35.91 5.35 -2.08
CA ARG A 178 34.79 6.31 -2.10
C ARG A 178 34.24 6.48 -3.50
N ILE A 179 32.93 6.28 -3.65
CA ILE A 179 32.20 6.48 -4.91
C ILE A 179 31.11 7.52 -4.67
N SER A 180 31.04 8.53 -5.53
CA SER A 180 30.05 9.60 -5.42
C SER A 180 29.51 10.04 -6.78
N SER A 181 28.22 10.34 -6.82
CA SER A 181 27.58 11.12 -7.87
C SER A 181 26.90 12.34 -7.24
N SER A 182 27.18 13.55 -7.73
CA SER A 182 26.60 14.78 -7.16
C SER A 182 25.22 15.13 -7.74
N GLY A 183 24.92 14.69 -8.96
CA GLY A 183 23.67 15.02 -9.67
C GLY A 183 22.97 13.82 -10.32
N GLY A 184 23.48 12.61 -10.14
CA GLY A 184 22.88 11.38 -10.68
C GLY A 184 23.00 10.21 -9.73
N ASP A 185 22.95 9.01 -10.31
CA ASP A 185 22.91 7.75 -9.57
C ASP A 185 24.28 7.06 -9.52
N VAL A 186 24.40 6.05 -8.66
CA VAL A 186 25.52 5.11 -8.61
C VAL A 186 24.99 3.68 -8.74
N PHE A 187 25.40 2.97 -9.78
CA PHE A 187 25.10 1.56 -10.01
C PHE A 187 26.36 0.71 -9.93
N LEU A 188 26.35 -0.29 -9.06
CA LEU A 188 27.39 -1.33 -8.99
C LEU A 188 26.74 -2.66 -9.38
N ILE A 189 27.15 -3.23 -10.50
CA ILE A 189 26.48 -4.37 -11.13
C ILE A 189 27.48 -5.49 -11.36
N ALA A 190 27.16 -6.70 -10.92
CA ALA A 190 27.95 -7.88 -11.27
C ALA A 190 27.03 -9.06 -11.56
N ARG A 191 27.56 -10.12 -12.15
CA ARG A 191 26.86 -11.41 -12.17
C ARG A 191 26.99 -12.14 -10.84
N ASP A 192 28.24 -12.33 -10.40
CA ASP A 192 28.57 -13.12 -9.21
C ASP A 192 28.37 -12.32 -7.91
N ALA A 193 29.16 -11.27 -7.69
CA ALA A 193 29.11 -10.54 -6.43
C ALA A 193 29.34 -9.03 -6.53
N VAL A 194 28.59 -8.27 -5.72
CA VAL A 194 28.82 -6.85 -5.48
C VAL A 194 29.07 -6.63 -3.99
N ILE A 195 30.22 -6.06 -3.64
CA ILE A 195 30.64 -5.86 -2.25
C ILE A 195 30.98 -4.39 -2.02
N ASN A 196 30.25 -3.72 -1.13
CA ASN A 196 30.60 -2.41 -0.62
C ASN A 196 31.13 -2.51 0.81
N SER A 197 32.40 -2.20 1.01
CA SER A 197 33.03 -1.99 2.33
C SER A 197 33.58 -0.56 2.50
N GLY A 198 33.42 0.29 1.48
CA GLY A 198 33.79 1.70 1.47
C GLY A 198 32.57 2.62 1.66
N THR A 199 32.51 3.69 0.86
CA THR A 199 31.38 4.62 0.82
C THR A 199 30.80 4.76 -0.58
N VAL A 200 29.48 4.83 -0.66
CA VAL A 200 28.71 5.17 -1.86
C VAL A 200 27.77 6.33 -1.54
N ALA A 201 27.81 7.40 -2.33
CA ALA A 201 26.99 8.59 -2.12
C ALA A 201 26.30 9.08 -3.40
N ALA A 202 24.98 9.25 -3.36
CA ALA A 202 24.16 9.81 -4.43
C ALA A 202 23.03 10.67 -3.85
N PRO A 203 23.33 11.80 -3.19
CA PRO A 203 22.36 12.56 -2.38
C PRO A 203 21.13 13.06 -3.18
N ASN A 204 21.25 13.21 -4.50
CA ASN A 204 20.17 13.67 -5.38
C ASN A 204 19.65 12.55 -6.32
N GLY A 205 20.13 11.31 -6.15
CA GLY A 205 19.82 10.18 -7.02
C GLY A 205 19.75 8.88 -6.23
N THR A 206 20.00 7.75 -6.91
CA THR A 206 19.95 6.42 -6.29
C THR A 206 21.33 5.79 -6.13
N ALA A 207 21.47 4.92 -5.14
CA ALA A 207 22.64 4.06 -5.00
C ALA A 207 22.17 2.59 -5.03
N GLU A 208 22.48 1.89 -6.12
CA GLU A 208 21.94 0.55 -6.39
C GLU A 208 23.07 -0.46 -6.61
N LEU A 209 23.04 -1.55 -5.85
CA LEU A 209 23.96 -2.67 -5.95
C LEU A 209 23.18 -3.89 -6.41
N ALA A 210 23.59 -4.49 -7.53
CA ALA A 210 22.86 -5.57 -8.16
C ALA A 210 23.76 -6.73 -8.57
N ALA A 211 23.38 -7.94 -8.19
CA ALA A 211 24.04 -9.18 -8.59
C ALA A 211 23.06 -10.07 -9.38
N GLY A 212 23.34 -10.32 -10.67
CA GLY A 212 22.45 -11.06 -11.57
C GLY A 212 23.07 -11.37 -12.94
N GLY A 213 22.69 -12.48 -13.58
CA GLY A 213 23.20 -12.86 -14.91
C GLY A 213 22.72 -11.93 -16.04
N GLN A 214 21.54 -11.35 -15.87
CA GLN A 214 21.01 -10.25 -16.67
C GLN A 214 20.39 -9.22 -15.72
N VAL A 215 20.68 -7.95 -15.99
CA VAL A 215 20.22 -6.81 -15.19
C VAL A 215 19.61 -5.78 -16.11
N LEU A 216 18.36 -5.41 -15.86
CA LEU A 216 17.69 -4.30 -16.50
C LEU A 216 17.89 -3.05 -15.65
N LEU A 217 18.38 -1.98 -16.28
CA LEU A 217 18.47 -0.65 -15.70
C LEU A 217 17.44 0.25 -16.40
N GLN A 218 16.51 0.80 -15.64
CA GLN A 218 15.45 1.70 -16.11
C GLN A 218 15.43 3.00 -15.30
N ASP A 219 15.35 4.14 -15.98
CA ASP A 219 15.29 5.42 -15.30
C ASP A 219 13.94 5.61 -14.57
N SER A 220 13.99 5.91 -13.27
CA SER A 220 12.81 6.19 -12.45
C SER A 220 13.12 7.19 -11.33
N ALA A 221 12.12 8.00 -10.98
CA ALA A 221 12.14 8.93 -9.84
C ALA A 221 11.45 8.35 -8.59
N SER A 222 10.52 7.41 -8.78
CA SER A 222 9.61 6.92 -7.74
C SER A 222 9.71 5.41 -7.48
N SER A 223 10.55 4.70 -8.23
CA SER A 223 10.72 3.25 -8.09
C SER A 223 12.18 2.84 -8.19
N ARG A 224 12.45 1.58 -7.84
CA ARG A 224 13.72 0.90 -8.16
C ARG A 224 14.06 1.08 -9.64
N GLN A 225 15.34 1.30 -9.93
CA GLN A 225 15.84 1.42 -11.31
C GLN A 225 16.50 0.12 -11.79
N VAL A 226 16.90 -0.77 -10.89
CA VAL A 226 17.46 -2.08 -11.23
C VAL A 226 16.43 -3.21 -11.05
N PHE A 227 16.38 -4.11 -12.03
CA PHE A 227 15.70 -5.40 -11.96
C PHE A 227 16.65 -6.50 -12.41
N VAL A 228 16.85 -7.52 -11.59
CA VAL A 228 17.70 -8.67 -11.92
C VAL A 228 16.85 -9.83 -12.43
N GLN A 229 17.30 -10.50 -13.49
CA GLN A 229 16.67 -11.75 -13.94
C GLN A 229 17.10 -12.89 -13.03
N THR A 230 16.16 -13.74 -12.64
CA THR A 230 16.41 -14.97 -11.88
C THR A 230 17.27 -15.96 -12.70
N GLY A 231 18.10 -16.75 -12.01
CA GLY A 231 18.86 -17.87 -12.57
C GLY A 231 20.36 -17.89 -12.24
N SER A 232 20.91 -16.89 -11.54
CA SER A 232 22.37 -16.70 -11.43
C SER A 232 22.99 -16.76 -10.02
N GLN A 233 22.19 -16.91 -8.95
CA GLN A 233 22.67 -17.04 -7.55
C GLN A 233 23.62 -15.92 -7.09
N GLY A 234 23.36 -14.67 -7.50
CA GLY A 234 24.25 -13.53 -7.24
C GLY A 234 24.28 -13.12 -5.75
N THR A 235 25.33 -12.43 -5.31
CA THR A 235 25.46 -11.97 -3.91
C THR A 235 25.73 -10.46 -3.81
N VAL A 236 24.96 -9.77 -2.96
CA VAL A 236 25.22 -8.36 -2.61
C VAL A 236 25.58 -8.24 -1.13
N VAL A 237 26.71 -7.61 -0.83
CA VAL A 237 27.19 -7.41 0.54
C VAL A 237 27.44 -5.92 0.79
N ASN A 238 26.75 -5.34 1.78
CA ASN A 238 27.04 -4.00 2.27
C ASN A 238 27.61 -4.05 3.70
N LYS A 239 28.92 -3.83 3.82
CA LYS A 239 29.67 -3.56 5.07
C LYS A 239 29.98 -2.07 5.24
N GLY A 240 29.91 -1.31 4.14
CA GLY A 240 30.23 0.11 4.08
C GLY A 240 29.05 1.02 4.39
N ARG A 241 29.20 2.30 4.06
CA ARG A 241 28.14 3.31 4.15
C ARG A 241 27.55 3.60 2.77
N ILE A 242 26.24 3.66 2.70
CA ILE A 242 25.47 4.12 1.54
C ILE A 242 24.62 5.32 1.99
N THR A 243 24.66 6.41 1.24
CA THR A 243 23.82 7.60 1.48
C THR A 243 23.30 8.13 0.15
N ALA A 244 21.99 8.05 -0.06
CA ALA A 244 21.36 8.47 -1.31
C ALA A 244 19.92 8.95 -1.08
N ALA A 245 19.24 9.45 -2.11
CA ALA A 245 17.80 9.69 -2.02
C ALA A 245 17.05 8.36 -1.88
N GLN A 246 17.40 7.41 -2.75
CA GLN A 246 16.90 6.03 -2.66
C GLN A 246 18.06 5.02 -2.74
N VAL A 247 17.91 3.87 -2.10
CA VAL A 247 18.93 2.81 -2.04
C VAL A 247 18.32 1.47 -2.44
N SER A 248 18.98 0.69 -3.30
CA SER A 248 18.53 -0.65 -3.67
C SER A 248 19.67 -1.66 -3.54
N LEU A 249 19.47 -2.76 -2.82
CA LEU A 249 20.36 -3.92 -2.82
C LEU A 249 19.59 -5.11 -3.38
N GLN A 250 20.01 -5.64 -4.53
CA GLN A 250 19.28 -6.71 -5.22
C GLN A 250 20.18 -7.89 -5.63
N ALA A 251 19.74 -9.10 -5.31
CA ALA A 251 20.42 -10.33 -5.68
C ALA A 251 19.47 -11.32 -6.38
N ALA A 252 19.82 -11.78 -7.58
CA ALA A 252 19.08 -12.79 -8.32
C ALA A 252 19.31 -14.17 -7.70
N ASP A 253 18.26 -14.71 -7.06
CA ASP A 253 18.22 -16.03 -6.40
C ASP A 253 19.28 -16.32 -5.33
N GLY A 254 20.18 -15.38 -5.05
CA GLY A 254 21.25 -15.55 -4.08
C GLY A 254 21.01 -14.74 -2.82
N ASN A 255 21.99 -13.98 -2.35
CA ASN A 255 21.96 -13.45 -0.98
C ASN A 255 22.22 -11.95 -0.92
N VAL A 256 21.42 -11.23 -0.12
CA VAL A 256 21.65 -9.83 0.25
C VAL A 256 22.05 -9.77 1.72
N TYR A 257 23.28 -9.31 1.99
CA TYR A 257 23.81 -9.12 3.33
C TYR A 257 23.92 -7.62 3.65
N ALA A 258 22.98 -7.09 4.42
CA ALA A 258 23.00 -5.73 4.96
C ALA A 258 23.65 -5.75 6.36
N LEU A 259 24.98 -5.82 6.39
CA LEU A 259 25.75 -6.18 7.58
C LEU A 259 25.85 -5.04 8.61
N ALA A 260 25.81 -5.43 9.89
CA ALA A 260 25.84 -4.54 11.04
C ALA A 260 27.21 -3.88 11.28
N GLY A 261 27.16 -2.68 11.88
CA GLY A 261 28.27 -1.96 12.52
C GLY A 261 27.70 -0.78 13.32
N GLY A 262 28.53 0.00 14.01
CA GLY A 262 28.05 1.19 14.72
C GLY A 262 27.42 2.23 13.76
N GLY A 263 26.20 2.69 14.06
CA GLY A 263 25.47 3.70 13.28
C GLY A 263 24.62 3.16 12.11
N ALA A 264 23.95 4.07 11.40
CA ALA A 264 23.17 3.74 10.19
C ALA A 264 24.10 3.58 8.98
N ARG A 265 24.16 2.36 8.42
CA ARG A 265 25.00 2.05 7.25
C ARG A 265 24.28 2.26 5.93
N ILE A 266 22.95 2.24 5.93
CA ILE A 266 22.11 2.60 4.80
C ILE A 266 21.25 3.79 5.26
N ARG A 267 21.35 4.89 4.53
CA ARG A 267 20.54 6.09 4.76
C ARG A 267 19.94 6.55 3.42
N ALA A 268 18.63 6.40 3.30
CA ALA A 268 17.82 6.96 2.22
C ALA A 268 17.18 8.26 2.71
N THR A 269 17.54 9.40 2.13
CA THR A 269 16.97 10.70 2.49
C THR A 269 16.44 11.36 1.23
N GLY A 270 15.11 11.37 1.09
CA GLY A 270 14.41 11.88 -0.07
C GLY A 270 14.73 13.33 -0.40
N THR A 271 14.34 13.73 -1.60
CA THR A 271 14.44 15.08 -2.14
C THR A 271 13.04 15.65 -2.38
N ALA A 272 12.92 16.81 -3.02
CA ALA A 272 11.62 17.33 -3.45
C ALA A 272 10.93 16.42 -4.49
N ASN A 273 11.70 15.62 -5.24
CA ASN A 273 11.21 14.84 -6.39
C ASN A 273 11.36 13.32 -6.21
N ARG A 274 11.91 12.88 -5.08
CA ARG A 274 12.14 11.46 -4.74
C ARG A 274 11.84 11.27 -3.28
N ASP A 275 11.08 10.25 -2.94
CA ASP A 275 10.88 9.84 -1.55
C ASP A 275 12.17 9.25 -0.95
N GLY A 276 12.20 9.13 0.37
CA GLY A 276 13.28 8.41 1.06
C GLY A 276 12.96 6.92 1.06
N HIS A 277 13.59 6.13 0.20
CA HIS A 277 13.27 4.69 0.07
C HIS A 277 14.52 3.80 0.10
N ALA A 278 14.47 2.69 0.86
CA ALA A 278 15.44 1.61 0.75
C ALA A 278 14.79 0.26 0.38
N TRP A 279 15.35 -0.46 -0.60
CA TRP A 279 14.95 -1.81 -0.98
C TRP A 279 16.05 -2.84 -0.68
N LEU A 280 15.67 -3.94 -0.03
CA LEU A 280 16.48 -5.15 0.12
C LEU A 280 15.75 -6.31 -0.54
N VAL A 281 16.26 -6.80 -1.68
CA VAL A 281 15.50 -7.72 -2.53
C VAL A 281 16.34 -8.93 -2.91
N ALA A 282 15.87 -10.10 -2.51
CA ALA A 282 16.40 -11.40 -2.91
C ALA A 282 15.24 -12.32 -3.29
N ASP A 283 14.70 -12.16 -4.51
CA ASP A 283 13.39 -12.72 -4.91
C ASP A 283 13.24 -14.22 -4.64
N ASN A 284 14.25 -15.04 -4.98
CA ASN A 284 14.32 -16.47 -4.64
C ASN A 284 15.39 -16.79 -3.60
N GLY A 285 15.88 -15.78 -2.91
CA GLY A 285 17.11 -15.81 -2.13
C GLY A 285 16.91 -15.48 -0.66
N SER A 286 18.02 -15.12 0.02
CA SER A 286 17.99 -14.70 1.42
C SER A 286 18.37 -13.25 1.62
N VAL A 287 17.75 -12.59 2.62
CA VAL A 287 18.17 -11.30 3.14
C VAL A 287 18.60 -11.47 4.60
N ASP A 288 19.85 -11.11 4.88
CA ASP A 288 20.38 -10.98 6.24
C ASP A 288 20.49 -9.49 6.59
N GLN A 289 19.51 -8.98 7.32
CA GLN A 289 19.49 -7.60 7.79
C GLN A 289 20.03 -7.56 9.22
N LEU A 290 21.23 -7.02 9.42
CA LEU A 290 21.90 -7.09 10.72
C LEU A 290 22.04 -5.74 11.44
N GLY A 291 21.90 -4.62 10.72
CA GLY A 291 22.17 -3.27 11.21
C GLY A 291 20.98 -2.30 11.20
N LYS A 292 21.29 -1.01 11.43
CA LYS A 292 20.31 0.08 11.33
C LYS A 292 20.17 0.59 9.90
N ILE A 293 18.93 0.67 9.42
CA ILE A 293 18.53 1.32 8.16
C ILE A 293 17.70 2.55 8.51
N VAL A 294 17.97 3.66 7.83
CA VAL A 294 17.20 4.91 8.00
C VAL A 294 16.61 5.31 6.66
N ALA A 295 15.32 5.63 6.65
CA ALA A 295 14.63 6.20 5.49
C ALA A 295 13.79 7.42 5.94
N SER A 296 13.99 8.57 5.31
CA SER A 296 13.28 9.81 5.64
C SER A 296 12.96 10.60 4.37
N ASN A 297 11.80 11.23 4.29
CA ASN A 297 11.46 12.15 3.22
C ASN A 297 12.14 13.52 3.41
N SER A 298 12.05 14.38 2.40
CA SER A 298 12.67 15.70 2.41
C SER A 298 12.03 16.68 3.41
N ASP A 299 10.77 16.46 3.77
CA ASP A 299 10.01 17.22 4.78
C ASP A 299 10.29 16.75 6.22
N GLY A 300 11.10 15.71 6.40
CA GLY A 300 11.41 15.11 7.70
C GLY A 300 10.42 14.03 8.16
N SER A 301 9.34 13.78 7.42
CA SER A 301 8.50 12.60 7.64
C SER A 301 9.29 11.30 7.37
N GLY A 302 8.83 10.20 7.96
CA GLY A 302 9.46 8.91 7.77
C GLY A 302 9.32 8.41 6.33
N GLY A 303 10.40 7.86 5.78
CA GLY A 303 10.40 7.22 4.46
C GLY A 303 9.95 5.76 4.50
N THR A 304 10.29 4.99 3.46
CA THR A 304 9.88 3.59 3.31
C THR A 304 11.08 2.65 3.23
N VAL A 305 10.95 1.47 3.84
CA VAL A 305 11.88 0.35 3.62
C VAL A 305 11.08 -0.87 3.17
N ASP A 306 11.47 -1.48 2.06
CA ASP A 306 10.92 -2.76 1.60
C ASP A 306 11.98 -3.85 1.69
N THR A 307 11.63 -4.96 2.32
CA THR A 307 12.47 -6.16 2.38
C THR A 307 11.70 -7.34 1.80
N GLN A 308 12.19 -7.89 0.68
CA GLN A 308 11.59 -9.03 0.01
C GLN A 308 12.61 -10.17 -0.08
N ALA A 309 12.27 -11.34 0.45
CA ALA A 309 13.15 -12.51 0.44
C ALA A 309 12.39 -13.82 0.58
N VAL A 310 12.98 -14.94 0.14
CA VAL A 310 12.47 -16.27 0.52
C VAL A 310 12.81 -16.58 1.97
N GLN A 311 14.03 -16.23 2.39
CA GLN A 311 14.48 -16.36 3.77
C GLN A 311 14.92 -14.99 4.29
N LEU A 312 14.39 -14.61 5.44
CA LEU A 312 14.72 -13.34 6.09
C LEU A 312 15.28 -13.62 7.48
N THR A 313 16.51 -13.17 7.72
CA THR A 313 17.17 -13.29 9.02
C THR A 313 17.51 -11.91 9.56
N PHE A 314 17.37 -11.75 10.87
CA PHE A 314 17.70 -10.51 11.56
C PHE A 314 18.92 -10.66 12.47
N GLY A 315 19.71 -9.60 12.56
CA GLY A 315 20.76 -9.47 13.57
C GLY A 315 20.24 -8.92 14.90
N LYS A 316 21.05 -9.06 15.96
CA LYS A 316 20.72 -8.59 17.32
C LYS A 316 20.43 -7.09 17.44
N HIS A 317 20.98 -6.28 16.53
CA HIS A 317 20.85 -4.81 16.54
C HIS A 317 20.02 -4.28 15.38
N THR A 318 19.28 -5.15 14.70
CA THR A 318 18.44 -4.75 13.57
C THR A 318 17.39 -3.76 14.01
N VAL A 319 17.32 -2.63 13.31
CA VAL A 319 16.28 -1.63 13.49
C VAL A 319 16.08 -0.89 12.17
N VAL A 320 14.82 -0.67 11.81
CA VAL A 320 14.45 0.27 10.76
C VAL A 320 13.90 1.52 11.43
N ASP A 321 14.40 2.67 11.00
CA ASP A 321 14.00 4.00 11.45
C ASP A 321 13.48 4.75 10.21
N ALA A 322 12.18 4.60 10.00
CA ALA A 322 11.42 5.02 8.84
C ALA A 322 9.95 5.30 9.24
N GLY A 323 9.13 5.71 8.28
CA GLY A 323 7.68 5.80 8.47
C GLY A 323 7.04 4.42 8.35
N GLN A 324 7.50 3.65 7.36
CA GLN A 324 6.96 2.34 7.02
C GLN A 324 8.07 1.33 6.74
N TRP A 325 7.90 0.11 7.23
CA TRP A 325 8.73 -1.05 6.89
C TRP A 325 7.85 -2.22 6.41
N ASN A 326 8.00 -2.59 5.14
CA ASN A 326 7.28 -3.71 4.56
C ASN A 326 8.20 -4.92 4.44
N LEU A 327 7.74 -6.06 4.93
CA LEU A 327 8.37 -7.37 4.80
C LEU A 327 7.51 -8.24 3.90
N SER A 328 8.12 -8.92 2.94
CA SER A 328 7.44 -9.90 2.08
C SER A 328 8.27 -11.18 1.97
N THR A 329 7.67 -12.29 2.39
CA THR A 329 8.27 -13.63 2.26
C THR A 329 7.21 -14.64 1.81
N PRO A 330 7.58 -15.87 1.40
CA PRO A 330 6.58 -16.89 1.09
C PRO A 330 5.75 -17.37 2.29
N ALA A 331 6.38 -17.50 3.44
CA ALA A 331 5.78 -17.75 4.76
C ALA A 331 6.71 -17.14 5.81
N PHE A 332 6.21 -16.85 7.01
CA PHE A 332 7.04 -16.19 8.03
C PHE A 332 6.67 -16.59 9.46
N THR A 333 7.69 -16.73 10.30
CA THR A 333 7.51 -16.88 11.75
C THR A 333 8.26 -15.77 12.46
N ILE A 334 7.55 -14.95 13.22
CA ILE A 334 8.11 -13.97 14.13
C ILE A 334 8.62 -14.72 15.36
N ASP A 335 9.85 -15.21 15.26
CA ASP A 335 10.62 -15.79 16.35
C ASP A 335 11.19 -14.71 17.29
N ASP A 336 12.00 -15.11 18.27
CA ASP A 336 12.60 -14.19 19.24
C ASP A 336 13.42 -13.08 18.56
N VAL A 337 14.21 -13.42 17.55
CA VAL A 337 15.12 -12.46 16.91
C VAL A 337 14.33 -11.46 16.05
N ALA A 338 13.32 -11.95 15.32
CA ALA A 338 12.40 -11.12 14.57
C ALA A 338 11.57 -10.21 15.49
N ALA A 339 10.99 -10.75 16.57
CA ALA A 339 10.21 -9.98 17.54
C ALA A 339 11.00 -8.78 18.09
N HIS A 340 12.27 -8.99 18.44
CA HIS A 340 13.15 -7.91 18.89
C HIS A 340 13.46 -6.87 17.81
N ALA A 341 13.62 -7.26 16.54
CA ALA A 341 13.84 -6.34 15.43
C ALA A 341 12.61 -5.48 15.13
N LEU A 342 11.43 -6.11 15.08
CA LEU A 342 10.16 -5.43 14.89
C LEU A 342 9.87 -4.48 16.06
N GLN A 343 10.02 -4.95 17.30
CA GLN A 343 9.80 -4.15 18.50
C GLN A 343 10.68 -2.88 18.53
N ARG A 344 11.96 -2.97 18.17
CA ARG A 344 12.83 -1.78 18.12
C ARG A 344 12.37 -0.78 17.07
N SER A 345 11.92 -1.26 15.92
CA SER A 345 11.47 -0.40 14.81
C SER A 345 10.13 0.27 15.15
N LEU A 346 9.18 -0.48 15.72
CA LEU A 346 7.90 0.05 16.21
C LEU A 346 8.10 1.10 17.32
N ASN A 347 9.02 0.88 18.26
CA ASN A 347 9.36 1.87 19.29
C ASN A 347 10.11 3.09 18.72
N ALA A 348 10.71 2.98 17.54
CA ALA A 348 11.29 4.12 16.81
C ALA A 348 10.24 4.93 16.04
N GLY A 349 8.98 4.49 16.01
CA GLY A 349 7.89 5.14 15.27
C GLY A 349 7.64 4.55 13.89
N THR A 350 8.33 3.48 13.50
CA THR A 350 8.15 2.82 12.20
C THR A 350 7.02 1.82 12.25
N SER A 351 5.96 2.06 11.48
CA SER A 351 4.90 1.08 11.26
C SER A 351 5.43 -0.09 10.43
N VAL A 352 5.00 -1.31 10.75
CA VAL A 352 5.53 -2.53 10.13
C VAL A 352 4.40 -3.32 9.48
N ASN A 353 4.55 -3.63 8.20
CA ASN A 353 3.70 -4.59 7.50
C ASN A 353 4.49 -5.86 7.23
N VAL A 354 3.99 -7.01 7.71
CA VAL A 354 4.55 -8.32 7.45
C VAL A 354 3.60 -9.08 6.54
N GLY A 355 3.96 -9.25 5.29
CA GLY A 355 3.19 -9.93 4.26
C GLY A 355 3.76 -11.31 3.91
N THR A 356 2.89 -12.27 3.61
CA THR A 356 3.28 -13.55 3.01
C THR A 356 2.62 -13.79 1.64
N THR A 357 3.22 -14.62 0.78
CA THR A 357 2.80 -14.79 -0.64
C THR A 357 2.56 -16.23 -1.09
N ALA A 358 2.80 -17.24 -0.23
CA ALA A 358 2.81 -18.67 -0.59
C ALA A 358 3.71 -19.04 -1.79
N GLY A 359 4.67 -18.17 -2.14
CA GLY A 359 5.66 -18.44 -3.19
C GLY A 359 6.48 -19.71 -2.91
N ASN A 360 7.11 -20.27 -3.94
CA ASN A 360 8.03 -21.40 -3.78
C ASN A 360 7.45 -22.64 -3.06
N GLY A 361 6.13 -22.85 -3.15
CA GLY A 361 5.43 -23.98 -2.53
C GLY A 361 5.29 -23.86 -1.01
N ALA A 362 5.52 -22.68 -0.43
CA ALA A 362 5.25 -22.42 0.98
C ALA A 362 3.75 -22.38 1.27
N THR A 363 3.38 -22.54 2.53
CA THR A 363 1.95 -22.54 2.94
C THR A 363 1.31 -21.16 2.82
N GLY A 364 2.09 -20.09 2.90
CA GLY A 364 1.55 -18.74 3.02
C GLY A 364 1.22 -18.32 4.45
N ASP A 365 1.55 -19.13 5.45
CA ASP A 365 1.19 -18.83 6.83
C ASP A 365 2.14 -17.81 7.48
N LEU A 366 1.60 -17.08 8.45
CA LEU A 366 2.32 -16.13 9.30
C LEU A 366 2.09 -16.49 10.79
N GLY A 367 3.16 -16.88 11.47
CA GLY A 367 3.13 -17.22 12.90
C GLY A 367 3.83 -16.19 13.79
N VAL A 368 3.27 -15.92 14.97
CA VAL A 368 3.91 -15.17 16.05
C VAL A 368 4.30 -16.15 17.15
N ALA A 369 5.61 -16.41 17.27
CA ALA A 369 6.16 -17.39 18.21
C ALA A 369 6.81 -16.73 19.43
N SER A 370 6.95 -15.41 19.45
CA SER A 370 7.57 -14.67 20.56
C SER A 370 6.82 -13.38 20.85
N SER A 371 6.86 -12.96 22.12
CA SER A 371 6.12 -11.77 22.57
C SER A 371 6.70 -10.49 21.96
N LEU A 372 5.82 -9.55 21.63
CA LEU A 372 6.16 -8.29 20.97
C LEU A 372 5.42 -7.15 21.69
N ARG A 373 6.17 -6.21 22.28
CA ARG A 373 5.61 -5.11 23.08
C ARG A 373 6.22 -3.77 22.71
N TRP A 374 5.40 -2.79 22.39
CA TRP A 374 5.89 -1.45 22.05
C TRP A 374 5.00 -0.35 22.62
N SER A 375 5.57 0.84 22.70
CA SER A 375 4.88 2.08 23.03
C SER A 375 5.00 3.06 21.87
N GLY A 376 3.97 3.86 21.64
CA GLY A 376 3.92 4.83 20.56
C GLY A 376 2.83 4.52 19.54
N PRO A 377 2.73 5.35 18.48
CA PRO A 377 1.64 5.31 17.50
C PRO A 377 1.88 4.35 16.33
N ALA A 378 3.08 3.78 16.19
CA ALA A 378 3.40 2.85 15.10
C ALA A 378 2.49 1.62 15.12
N SER A 379 2.00 1.20 13.96
CA SER A 379 1.07 0.07 13.82
C SER A 379 1.77 -1.17 13.29
N LEU A 380 1.24 -2.35 13.62
CA LEU A 380 1.71 -3.64 13.14
C LEU A 380 0.62 -4.33 12.32
N THR A 381 0.93 -4.65 11.07
CA THR A 381 0.06 -5.44 10.18
C THR A 381 0.69 -6.80 9.93
N LEU A 382 -0.05 -7.86 10.19
CA LEU A 382 0.28 -9.24 9.84
C LEU A 382 -0.67 -9.68 8.73
N ALA A 383 -0.22 -9.66 7.49
CA ALA A 383 -1.02 -9.95 6.30
C ALA A 383 -0.59 -11.29 5.70
N ALA A 384 -1.16 -12.37 6.20
CA ALA A 384 -0.86 -13.71 5.72
C ALA A 384 -1.61 -13.99 4.41
N TYR A 385 -0.93 -14.64 3.46
CA TYR A 385 -1.59 -15.24 2.30
C TYR A 385 -2.64 -16.25 2.73
N HIS A 386 -2.36 -17.08 3.74
CA HIS A 386 -3.28 -18.10 4.25
C HIS A 386 -3.61 -17.84 5.73
N ASP A 387 -2.90 -18.46 6.69
CA ASP A 387 -3.24 -18.32 8.12
C ASP A 387 -2.40 -17.30 8.89
N VAL A 388 -3.01 -16.65 9.89
CA VAL A 388 -2.30 -15.94 10.97
C VAL A 388 -2.43 -16.73 12.28
N SER A 389 -1.33 -16.99 12.96
CA SER A 389 -1.33 -17.68 14.26
C SER A 389 -0.50 -16.97 15.32
N VAL A 390 -0.97 -17.01 16.58
CA VAL A 390 -0.23 -16.50 17.75
C VAL A 390 -0.05 -17.64 18.75
N THR A 391 1.19 -17.95 19.10
CA THR A 391 1.52 -19.14 19.90
C THR A 391 1.10 -18.97 21.36
N THR A 392 0.70 -20.07 22.01
CA THR A 392 0.37 -20.06 23.45
C THR A 392 1.52 -19.54 24.32
N GLY A 393 1.18 -18.69 25.29
CA GLY A 393 2.15 -18.05 26.18
C GLY A 393 2.86 -16.83 25.58
N THR A 394 2.54 -16.45 24.34
CA THR A 394 3.03 -15.20 23.72
C THR A 394 2.08 -14.04 23.96
N THR A 395 2.60 -12.82 24.03
CA THR A 395 1.81 -11.60 24.11
C THR A 395 2.18 -10.61 23.03
N ILE A 396 1.20 -10.09 22.31
CA ILE A 396 1.33 -8.89 21.46
C ILE A 396 0.67 -7.74 22.23
N ALA A 397 1.39 -6.65 22.49
CA ALA A 397 0.85 -5.52 23.25
C ALA A 397 1.32 -4.16 22.74
N ASN A 398 0.41 -3.20 22.75
CA ASN A 398 0.71 -1.77 22.56
C ASN A 398 0.28 -0.96 23.78
N ALA A 399 1.08 0.04 24.16
CA ALA A 399 0.77 0.98 25.24
C ALA A 399 0.79 2.45 24.77
N GLY A 400 0.50 2.69 23.49
CA GLY A 400 0.43 4.01 22.87
C GLY A 400 -0.85 4.14 22.04
N ALA A 401 -0.72 4.43 20.75
CA ALA A 401 -1.85 4.58 19.83
C ALA A 401 -1.75 3.63 18.62
N GLY A 402 -0.86 2.65 18.68
CA GLY A 402 -0.61 1.72 17.58
C GLY A 402 -1.75 0.74 17.38
N ASN A 403 -2.12 0.51 16.13
CA ASN A 403 -3.09 -0.51 15.75
C ASN A 403 -2.41 -1.87 15.52
N LEU A 404 -3.17 -2.94 15.68
CA LEU A 404 -2.79 -4.28 15.23
C LEU A 404 -3.82 -4.80 14.22
N THR A 405 -3.33 -5.17 13.04
CA THR A 405 -4.12 -5.87 12.04
C THR A 405 -3.59 -7.28 11.87
N MET A 406 -4.43 -8.29 12.09
CA MET A 406 -4.14 -9.68 11.79
C MET A 406 -5.06 -10.12 10.66
N ARG A 407 -4.54 -10.23 9.45
CA ARG A 407 -5.32 -10.53 8.25
C ARG A 407 -4.86 -11.84 7.65
N ALA A 408 -5.69 -12.86 7.80
CA ALA A 408 -5.64 -14.06 6.97
C ALA A 408 -6.26 -13.76 5.60
N ASP A 409 -5.98 -14.61 4.61
CA ASP A 409 -6.39 -14.39 3.21
C ASP A 409 -6.14 -12.94 2.73
N ALA A 410 -4.91 -12.46 2.91
CA ALA A 410 -4.55 -11.09 2.57
C ALA A 410 -4.68 -10.79 1.06
N SER A 411 -4.73 -11.82 0.23
CA SER A 411 -4.99 -11.67 -1.21
C SER A 411 -6.47 -11.53 -1.52
N GLY A 412 -7.37 -11.81 -0.55
CA GLY A 412 -8.80 -11.96 -0.75
C GLY A 412 -9.02 -12.95 -1.88
N ILE A 413 -8.84 -14.25 -1.67
CA ILE A 413 -9.05 -15.28 -2.69
C ILE A 413 -9.87 -16.46 -2.17
N ASP A 414 -10.44 -16.34 -0.97
CA ASP A 414 -11.32 -17.32 -0.34
C ASP A 414 -10.65 -18.69 -0.15
N ASN A 415 -9.42 -18.65 0.37
CA ASN A 415 -8.55 -19.81 0.47
C ASN A 415 -8.62 -20.57 1.81
N GLY A 416 -9.56 -20.27 2.71
CA GLY A 416 -9.64 -20.94 4.01
C GLY A 416 -8.89 -20.24 5.14
N GLY A 417 -8.34 -19.05 4.88
CA GLY A 417 -7.46 -18.34 5.80
C GLY A 417 -8.08 -18.10 7.18
N SER A 418 -7.39 -18.55 8.22
CA SER A 418 -7.84 -18.49 9.61
C SER A 418 -6.97 -17.56 10.47
N VAL A 419 -7.57 -16.94 11.49
CA VAL A 419 -6.84 -16.20 12.54
C VAL A 419 -6.97 -16.93 13.87
N ASN A 420 -5.88 -17.55 14.31
CA ASN A 420 -5.85 -18.39 15.51
C ASN A 420 -4.90 -17.83 16.57
N ASN A 421 -5.44 -17.06 17.50
CA ASN A 421 -4.71 -16.58 18.67
C ASN A 421 -4.77 -17.59 19.82
N GLY A 422 -3.66 -18.28 20.07
CA GLY A 422 -3.46 -19.11 21.27
C GLY A 422 -2.85 -18.37 22.46
N GLY A 423 -2.46 -17.10 22.29
CA GLY A 423 -1.78 -16.27 23.27
C GLY A 423 -2.65 -15.11 23.81
N THR A 424 -2.00 -13.98 24.09
CA THR A 424 -2.64 -12.76 24.61
C THR A 424 -2.45 -11.58 23.67
N ILE A 425 -3.54 -10.89 23.35
CA ILE A 425 -3.54 -9.56 22.74
C ILE A 425 -3.89 -8.55 23.84
N ASP A 426 -2.96 -7.64 24.15
CA ASP A 426 -3.08 -6.69 25.26
C ASP A 426 -3.04 -5.25 24.75
N TRP A 427 -4.24 -4.68 24.59
CA TRP A 427 -4.49 -3.27 24.23
C TRP A 427 -4.99 -2.46 25.43
N SER A 428 -4.85 -2.97 26.66
CA SER A 428 -5.38 -2.36 27.89
C SER A 428 -4.89 -0.94 28.17
N LYS A 429 -3.76 -0.57 27.59
CA LYS A 429 -3.12 0.75 27.71
C LYS A 429 -3.03 1.50 26.39
N SER A 430 -3.58 0.93 25.31
CA SER A 430 -3.56 1.55 24.00
C SER A 430 -4.84 2.36 23.77
N THR A 431 -4.72 3.43 22.98
CA THR A 431 -5.85 4.13 22.36
C THR A 431 -6.14 3.63 20.94
N GLY A 432 -5.25 2.81 20.36
CA GLY A 432 -5.44 2.17 19.06
C GLY A 432 -6.41 0.99 19.13
N ILE A 433 -6.60 0.32 18.00
CA ILE A 433 -7.54 -0.80 17.83
C ILE A 433 -6.85 -2.08 17.38
N VAL A 434 -7.57 -3.20 17.50
CA VAL A 434 -7.17 -4.50 16.96
C VAL A 434 -8.25 -5.04 16.04
N SER A 435 -7.87 -5.39 14.82
CA SER A 435 -8.74 -6.02 13.84
C SER A 435 -8.16 -7.36 13.41
N ALA A 436 -8.92 -8.42 13.58
CA ALA A 436 -8.61 -9.75 13.06
C ALA A 436 -9.53 -10.05 11.88
N PHE A 437 -8.99 -10.41 10.72
CA PHE A 437 -9.74 -10.71 9.51
C PHE A 437 -9.48 -12.16 9.11
N TYR A 438 -10.54 -12.95 9.02
CA TYR A 438 -10.47 -14.36 8.66
C TYR A 438 -11.53 -14.67 7.60
N ASP A 439 -11.25 -15.64 6.75
CA ASP A 439 -12.15 -16.07 5.69
C ASP A 439 -13.48 -16.58 6.30
N MET A 440 -14.61 -16.38 5.61
CA MET A 440 -15.91 -16.90 6.02
C MET A 440 -15.92 -18.43 6.16
N ASN A 441 -15.13 -19.11 5.33
CA ASN A 441 -14.94 -20.56 5.40
C ASN A 441 -13.74 -20.97 6.30
N GLY A 442 -13.07 -19.99 6.92
CA GLY A 442 -11.96 -20.16 7.87
C GLY A 442 -12.43 -20.21 9.32
N THR A 443 -11.48 -20.03 10.25
CA THR A 443 -11.74 -20.07 11.69
C THR A 443 -11.15 -18.87 12.42
N TYR A 444 -11.81 -18.47 13.52
CA TYR A 444 -11.33 -17.45 14.43
C TYR A 444 -11.22 -17.96 15.86
N GLY A 445 -9.99 -18.02 16.36
CA GLY A 445 -9.68 -18.27 17.76
C GLY A 445 -9.22 -16.98 18.43
N PRO A 446 -10.03 -16.31 19.27
CA PRO A 446 -9.67 -15.00 19.83
C PRO A 446 -8.58 -15.04 20.91
N GLY A 447 -8.34 -16.20 21.53
CA GLY A 447 -7.40 -16.33 22.65
C GLY A 447 -7.76 -15.44 23.84
N THR A 448 -6.75 -14.90 24.52
CA THR A 448 -6.96 -13.90 25.59
C THR A 448 -6.90 -12.49 25.00
N LEU A 449 -7.98 -11.74 25.14
CA LEU A 449 -8.07 -10.35 24.71
C LEU A 449 -8.18 -9.43 25.93
N VAL A 450 -7.36 -8.39 25.99
CA VAL A 450 -7.39 -7.39 27.08
C VAL A 450 -7.55 -6.00 26.46
N GLY A 451 -8.75 -5.45 26.52
CA GLY A 451 -9.06 -4.10 26.03
C GLY A 451 -8.85 -3.02 27.10
N ASN A 452 -8.72 -1.78 26.65
CA ASN A 452 -8.67 -0.59 27.50
C ASN A 452 -10.09 -0.23 27.93
N ALA A 453 -10.36 -0.30 29.24
CA ALA A 453 -11.68 -0.01 29.81
C ALA A 453 -12.13 1.45 29.63
N SER A 454 -11.22 2.36 29.29
CA SER A 454 -11.50 3.78 28.98
C SER A 454 -11.47 4.09 27.49
N TRP A 455 -11.31 3.08 26.62
CA TRP A 455 -11.36 3.31 25.18
C TRP A 455 -12.78 3.68 24.75
N THR A 456 -12.87 4.65 23.86
CA THR A 456 -14.11 5.06 23.20
C THR A 456 -13.85 5.05 21.70
N ALA A 457 -14.85 4.66 20.91
CA ALA A 457 -14.77 4.71 19.47
C ALA A 457 -14.41 6.13 19.01
N PRO A 458 -13.45 6.29 18.06
CA PRO A 458 -13.23 7.57 17.42
C PRO A 458 -14.54 8.09 16.81
N ALA A 459 -14.76 9.40 16.88
CA ALA A 459 -15.94 10.00 16.28
C ALA A 459 -16.05 9.62 14.79
N TYR A 460 -17.26 9.36 14.31
CA TYR A 460 -17.56 9.01 12.91
C TYR A 460 -16.94 7.69 12.41
N SER A 461 -16.34 6.88 13.30
CA SER A 461 -15.72 5.60 12.91
C SER A 461 -16.70 4.45 12.78
N GLY A 462 -17.87 4.54 13.41
CA GLY A 462 -18.81 3.40 13.52
C GLY A 462 -18.23 2.16 14.22
N LEU A 463 -17.10 2.26 14.91
CA LEU A 463 -16.54 1.14 15.66
C LEU A 463 -17.36 0.87 16.93
N VAL A 464 -17.69 -0.40 17.18
CA VAL A 464 -18.42 -0.80 18.39
C VAL A 464 -17.47 -1.23 19.52
N THR A 465 -16.35 -1.89 19.18
CA THR A 465 -15.37 -2.39 20.15
C THR A 465 -13.94 -2.04 19.75
N GLN A 466 -13.02 -1.99 20.73
CA GLN A 466 -11.60 -1.76 20.47
C GLN A 466 -10.93 -2.94 19.76
N ILE A 467 -11.38 -4.15 20.05
CA ILE A 467 -10.85 -5.41 19.52
C ILE A 467 -12.00 -6.14 18.84
N THR A 468 -11.84 -6.44 17.55
CA THR A 468 -12.90 -7.07 16.75
C THR A 468 -12.31 -8.11 15.81
N GLY A 469 -12.95 -9.28 15.74
CA GLY A 469 -12.74 -10.26 14.68
C GLY A 469 -13.82 -10.12 13.62
N TYR A 470 -13.43 -10.07 12.35
CA TYR A 470 -14.26 -9.88 11.16
C TYR A 470 -14.14 -11.09 10.23
N GLN A 471 -15.28 -11.59 9.78
CA GLN A 471 -15.37 -12.51 8.65
C GLN A 471 -15.21 -11.72 7.35
N LEU A 472 -14.28 -12.15 6.50
CA LEU A 472 -14.01 -11.54 5.21
C LEU A 472 -15.12 -11.89 4.22
N VAL A 473 -15.68 -10.86 3.63
CA VAL A 473 -16.62 -10.93 2.51
C VAL A 473 -15.84 -10.56 1.26
N ASN A 474 -15.56 -11.54 0.43
CA ASN A 474 -14.64 -11.42 -0.69
C ASN A 474 -15.33 -11.70 -2.03
N SER A 475 -16.51 -12.31 -1.99
CA SER A 475 -17.32 -12.64 -3.17
C SER A 475 -18.80 -12.34 -2.92
N VAL A 476 -19.60 -12.34 -3.99
CA VAL A 476 -21.07 -12.23 -3.87
C VAL A 476 -21.66 -13.40 -3.06
N ALA A 477 -21.05 -14.59 -3.14
CA ALA A 477 -21.50 -15.75 -2.39
C ALA A 477 -21.28 -15.56 -0.88
N ASP A 478 -20.12 -15.01 -0.48
CA ASP A 478 -19.85 -14.65 0.91
C ASP A 478 -20.82 -13.56 1.36
N PHE A 479 -21.06 -12.56 0.52
CA PHE A 479 -21.97 -11.48 0.87
C PHE A 479 -23.40 -12.01 1.09
N GLN A 480 -23.84 -12.95 0.26
CA GLN A 480 -25.11 -13.63 0.47
C GLN A 480 -25.10 -14.46 1.76
N ALA A 481 -23.97 -15.06 2.13
CA ALA A 481 -23.81 -15.89 3.32
C ALA A 481 -23.88 -15.11 4.64
N VAL A 482 -23.82 -13.77 4.62
CA VAL A 482 -24.14 -12.92 5.77
C VAL A 482 -25.53 -13.23 6.34
N ASP A 483 -26.47 -13.65 5.49
CA ASP A 483 -27.83 -14.02 5.90
C ASP A 483 -27.87 -15.22 6.89
N ASN A 484 -26.80 -16.02 6.92
CA ASN A 484 -26.69 -17.16 7.83
C ASN A 484 -26.40 -16.74 9.29
N ASP A 485 -25.81 -15.57 9.51
CA ASP A 485 -25.56 -15.01 10.84
C ASP A 485 -25.68 -13.48 10.84
N MET A 486 -26.92 -13.01 10.99
CA MET A 486 -27.25 -11.58 11.03
C MET A 486 -26.72 -10.84 12.28
N THR A 487 -25.99 -11.53 13.17
CA THR A 487 -25.34 -10.94 14.35
C THR A 487 -23.82 -10.83 14.22
N GLY A 488 -23.26 -11.38 13.13
CA GLY A 488 -21.82 -11.47 12.90
C GLY A 488 -21.12 -10.13 12.63
N ASN A 489 -19.80 -10.15 12.70
CA ASN A 489 -18.96 -9.02 12.27
C ASN A 489 -18.33 -9.36 10.93
N TYR A 490 -18.58 -8.54 9.93
CA TYR A 490 -18.16 -8.72 8.55
C TYR A 490 -17.31 -7.56 8.08
N ALA A 491 -16.33 -7.86 7.24
CA ALA A 491 -15.57 -6.84 6.55
C ALA A 491 -15.39 -7.22 5.08
N LEU A 492 -15.52 -6.28 4.14
CA LEU A 492 -15.10 -6.56 2.77
C LEU A 492 -13.58 -6.75 2.74
N GLY A 493 -13.12 -7.82 2.11
CA GLY A 493 -11.69 -8.04 1.89
C GLY A 493 -11.18 -7.43 0.59
N ARG A 494 -12.08 -7.13 -0.35
CA ARG A 494 -11.75 -6.56 -1.65
C ARG A 494 -12.99 -5.92 -2.25
N ASP A 495 -12.79 -5.18 -3.33
CA ASP A 495 -13.90 -4.77 -4.18
C ASP A 495 -14.57 -6.01 -4.79
N ILE A 496 -15.90 -5.98 -4.87
CA ILE A 496 -16.72 -7.08 -5.39
C ILE A 496 -17.44 -6.60 -6.65
N GLU A 497 -17.08 -7.19 -7.78
CA GLU A 497 -17.81 -7.00 -9.04
C GLU A 497 -18.90 -8.07 -9.17
N ALA A 498 -20.15 -7.69 -8.86
CA ALA A 498 -21.26 -8.63 -8.82
C ALA A 498 -21.80 -9.03 -10.19
N ASN A 499 -21.48 -8.29 -11.27
CA ASN A 499 -21.90 -8.59 -12.64
C ASN A 499 -23.42 -8.83 -12.79
N ASN A 500 -24.24 -8.07 -12.06
CA ASN A 500 -25.69 -8.24 -11.94
C ASN A 500 -26.12 -9.62 -11.43
N ALA A 501 -25.31 -10.26 -10.60
CA ALA A 501 -25.68 -11.49 -9.91
C ALA A 501 -26.97 -11.28 -9.13
N ALA A 502 -27.85 -12.28 -9.20
CA ALA A 502 -29.05 -12.31 -8.38
C ALA A 502 -28.63 -12.38 -6.91
N PHE A 503 -28.98 -11.34 -6.15
CA PHE A 503 -28.70 -11.24 -4.72
C PHE A 503 -30.02 -11.20 -3.97
N ILE A 504 -30.20 -12.09 -3.01
CA ILE A 504 -31.39 -12.08 -2.15
C ILE A 504 -31.14 -11.07 -1.05
N THR A 505 -32.02 -10.09 -0.92
CA THR A 505 -31.98 -9.08 0.14
C THR A 505 -31.85 -9.77 1.50
N LEU A 506 -30.81 -9.41 2.25
CA LEU A 506 -30.45 -10.02 3.53
C LEU A 506 -31.55 -9.79 4.57
N GLY A 507 -31.82 -10.78 5.39
CA GLY A 507 -32.80 -10.73 6.47
C GLY A 507 -34.24 -10.81 6.00
N THR A 508 -34.49 -11.33 4.79
CA THR A 508 -35.83 -11.37 4.20
C THR A 508 -36.25 -12.77 3.78
N THR A 509 -37.55 -12.98 3.81
CA THR A 509 -38.23 -14.05 3.07
C THR A 509 -39.01 -13.39 1.94
N PRO A 510 -39.51 -14.15 0.94
CA PRO A 510 -40.40 -13.58 -0.06
C PRO A 510 -41.53 -12.79 0.62
N TYR A 511 -41.58 -11.48 0.36
CA TYR A 511 -42.60 -10.53 0.85
C TYR A 511 -42.61 -10.19 2.36
N ALA A 512 -41.59 -10.59 3.15
CA ALA A 512 -41.44 -10.06 4.51
C ALA A 512 -39.98 -9.91 4.96
N ILE A 513 -39.71 -8.91 5.79
CA ILE A 513 -38.49 -8.84 6.61
C ILE A 513 -38.64 -9.85 7.75
N SER A 514 -37.72 -10.81 7.85
CA SER A 514 -37.74 -11.87 8.85
C SER A 514 -36.72 -11.67 9.96
N THR A 515 -35.58 -11.05 9.66
CA THR A 515 -34.45 -10.93 10.58
C THR A 515 -33.71 -9.61 10.38
N SER A 516 -33.54 -8.84 11.45
CA SER A 516 -32.74 -7.63 11.45
C SER A 516 -31.24 -7.93 11.50
N PHE A 517 -30.43 -7.18 10.76
CA PHE A 517 -28.97 -7.20 10.90
C PHE A 517 -28.57 -6.44 12.17
N THR A 518 -28.05 -7.13 13.18
CA THR A 518 -27.60 -6.53 14.44
C THR A 518 -26.09 -6.64 14.65
N GLY A 519 -25.38 -7.09 13.63
CA GLY A 519 -23.92 -7.20 13.60
C GLY A 519 -23.20 -5.92 13.18
N GLN A 520 -21.94 -6.05 12.79
CA GLN A 520 -21.17 -4.98 12.15
C GLN A 520 -20.81 -5.37 10.73
N PHE A 521 -21.07 -4.52 9.75
CA PHE A 521 -20.62 -4.68 8.38
C PHE A 521 -19.72 -3.50 8.02
N ASP A 522 -18.44 -3.78 7.83
CA ASP A 522 -17.44 -2.79 7.46
C ASP A 522 -17.04 -2.97 5.99
N GLY A 523 -17.30 -1.98 5.16
CA GLY A 523 -16.86 -2.00 3.78
C GLY A 523 -15.34 -1.91 3.64
N MET A 524 -14.60 -1.52 4.68
CA MET A 524 -13.14 -1.30 4.63
C MET A 524 -12.74 -0.41 3.44
N TRP A 525 -13.63 0.53 3.10
CA TRP A 525 -13.56 1.44 1.94
C TRP A 525 -13.67 0.79 0.56
N HIS A 526 -14.00 -0.51 0.51
CA HIS A 526 -14.24 -1.24 -0.72
C HIS A 526 -15.61 -0.95 -1.33
N THR A 527 -15.70 -1.26 -2.63
CA THR A 527 -16.90 -1.10 -3.44
C THR A 527 -17.54 -2.44 -3.78
N VAL A 528 -18.86 -2.51 -3.71
CA VAL A 528 -19.65 -3.57 -4.33
C VAL A 528 -20.34 -2.99 -5.57
N SER A 529 -19.94 -3.45 -6.75
CA SER A 529 -20.40 -2.90 -8.02
C SER A 529 -21.39 -3.81 -8.74
N ASN A 530 -22.28 -3.23 -9.55
CA ASN A 530 -23.22 -3.95 -10.40
C ASN A 530 -24.07 -4.99 -9.64
N LEU A 531 -24.56 -4.67 -8.43
CA LEU A 531 -25.36 -5.59 -7.64
C LEU A 531 -26.85 -5.48 -8.00
N SER A 532 -27.54 -6.62 -8.15
CA SER A 532 -29.00 -6.66 -8.40
C SER A 532 -29.74 -7.37 -7.25
N PRO A 533 -30.09 -6.65 -6.17
CA PRO A 533 -30.87 -7.20 -5.07
C PRO A 533 -32.32 -7.54 -5.45
N SER A 534 -32.90 -8.56 -4.81
CA SER A 534 -34.24 -9.11 -5.11
C SER A 534 -35.41 -8.25 -4.63
N LEU A 535 -35.19 -7.40 -3.62
CA LEU A 535 -36.16 -6.42 -3.12
C LEU A 535 -35.60 -5.00 -3.22
N ASP A 536 -34.78 -4.74 -4.24
CA ASP A 536 -34.14 -3.45 -4.52
C ASP A 536 -33.27 -2.85 -3.40
N ALA A 537 -32.95 -3.66 -2.37
CA ALA A 537 -32.11 -3.32 -1.23
C ALA A 537 -31.14 -4.45 -0.86
N ILE A 538 -29.95 -4.11 -0.34
CA ILE A 538 -29.02 -5.12 0.21
C ILE A 538 -29.55 -5.69 1.52
N PHE A 539 -29.88 -4.83 2.48
CA PHE A 539 -30.39 -5.24 3.79
C PHE A 539 -31.90 -5.01 3.88
N GLY A 540 -32.63 -5.99 4.43
CA GLY A 540 -34.03 -5.80 4.80
C GLY A 540 -34.18 -4.80 5.94
N ASP A 541 -33.55 -5.07 7.07
CA ASP A 541 -33.53 -4.14 8.21
C ASP A 541 -32.15 -4.14 8.86
N ILE A 542 -31.59 -2.94 9.05
CA ILE A 542 -30.43 -2.72 9.93
C ILE A 542 -30.99 -2.46 11.32
N GLY A 543 -30.85 -3.43 12.22
CA GLY A 543 -31.44 -3.38 13.56
C GLY A 543 -30.78 -2.34 14.48
N GLN A 544 -31.38 -2.09 15.65
CA GLN A 544 -31.01 -0.98 16.54
C GLN A 544 -29.53 -0.92 16.96
N VAL A 545 -28.85 -2.07 17.04
CA VAL A 545 -27.42 -2.17 17.37
C VAL A 545 -26.54 -2.50 16.16
N GLY A 546 -27.16 -2.67 14.99
CA GLY A 546 -26.49 -2.97 13.73
C GLY A 546 -25.69 -1.75 13.24
N VAL A 547 -24.52 -2.01 12.68
CA VAL A 547 -23.68 -0.97 12.08
C VAL A 547 -23.31 -1.36 10.66
N VAL A 548 -23.51 -0.46 9.71
CA VAL A 548 -22.99 -0.57 8.34
C VAL A 548 -22.13 0.66 8.07
N ARG A 549 -20.86 0.45 7.71
CA ARG A 549 -19.92 1.55 7.54
C ARG A 549 -18.92 1.39 6.41
N ASP A 550 -18.30 2.51 6.01
CA ASP A 550 -17.14 2.60 5.12
C ASP A 550 -17.33 1.80 3.82
N LEU A 551 -18.53 1.90 3.22
CA LEU A 551 -19.01 1.04 2.14
C LEU A 551 -19.52 1.85 0.95
N LYS A 552 -19.03 1.50 -0.25
CA LYS A 552 -19.55 2.01 -1.52
C LYS A 552 -20.37 0.91 -2.22
N VAL A 553 -21.55 1.25 -2.72
CA VAL A 553 -22.45 0.32 -3.44
C VAL A 553 -22.90 0.94 -4.76
N ASP A 554 -22.77 0.20 -5.84
CA ASP A 554 -23.40 0.50 -7.13
C ASP A 554 -24.47 -0.55 -7.45
N GLY A 555 -25.73 -0.12 -7.41
CA GLY A 555 -26.91 -0.97 -7.44
C GLY A 555 -27.74 -0.81 -8.72
N HIS A 556 -28.11 -1.94 -9.32
CA HIS A 556 -28.96 -2.04 -10.51
C HIS A 556 -30.05 -3.12 -10.30
N PRO A 557 -31.00 -2.91 -9.37
CA PRO A 557 -32.13 -3.82 -9.21
C PRO A 557 -32.88 -4.12 -10.51
N LEU A 558 -33.21 -5.39 -10.73
CA LEU A 558 -34.04 -5.86 -11.82
C LEU A 558 -35.53 -5.64 -11.50
N ALA A 559 -35.98 -4.39 -11.51
CA ALA A 559 -37.35 -3.94 -11.26
C ALA A 559 -38.46 -4.97 -11.54
N ASN A 560 -38.89 -5.69 -10.50
CA ASN A 560 -39.95 -6.69 -10.59
C ASN A 560 -40.86 -6.64 -9.35
N ASP A 561 -41.93 -5.84 -9.46
CA ASP A 561 -43.11 -5.85 -8.58
C ASP A 561 -42.78 -5.71 -7.08
N THR A 562 -42.47 -4.49 -6.65
CA THR A 562 -42.24 -4.15 -5.24
C THR A 562 -43.51 -4.36 -4.42
N GLY A 563 -43.67 -5.54 -3.83
CA GLY A 563 -44.75 -5.80 -2.87
C GLY A 563 -44.72 -4.80 -1.71
N PHE A 564 -45.91 -4.44 -1.21
CA PHE A 564 -46.34 -3.68 0.00
C PHE A 564 -45.34 -3.03 1.01
N TYR A 565 -44.11 -2.68 0.66
CA TYR A 565 -43.16 -2.04 1.58
C TYR A 565 -43.26 -0.52 1.55
N TYR A 566 -43.18 0.10 2.73
CA TYR A 566 -43.29 1.54 2.96
C TYR A 566 -42.07 2.37 2.49
N GLY A 567 -41.16 1.76 1.72
CA GLY A 567 -40.11 2.43 0.97
C GLY A 567 -38.82 1.63 0.87
N ILE A 568 -38.10 1.75 -0.26
CA ILE A 568 -36.91 0.94 -0.54
C ILE A 568 -35.74 1.84 -0.94
N GLY A 569 -34.57 1.59 -0.34
CA GLY A 569 -33.30 2.20 -0.71
C GLY A 569 -32.26 1.15 -1.07
N LEU A 570 -31.30 1.49 -1.92
CA LEU A 570 -30.31 0.52 -2.43
C LEU A 570 -29.52 -0.17 -1.31
N LEU A 571 -29.26 0.52 -0.20
CA LEU A 571 -28.57 -0.06 0.93
C LEU A 571 -29.52 -0.85 1.83
N ALA A 572 -30.65 -0.27 2.25
CA ALA A 572 -31.62 -0.98 3.08
C ALA A 572 -33.07 -0.52 2.92
N ILE A 573 -34.01 -1.40 3.27
CA ILE A 573 -35.44 -1.03 3.42
C ILE A 573 -35.61 -0.21 4.71
N ASN A 574 -35.16 -0.72 5.85
CA ASN A 574 -35.23 -0.02 7.15
C ASN A 574 -33.85 0.13 7.81
N ASN A 575 -33.64 1.26 8.50
CA ASN A 575 -32.48 1.48 9.36
C ASN A 575 -32.92 1.91 10.77
N HIS A 576 -32.75 1.04 11.76
CA HIS A 576 -32.82 1.36 13.18
C HIS A 576 -31.44 1.57 13.83
N GLY A 577 -30.37 1.15 13.14
CA GLY A 577 -29.00 1.17 13.62
C GLY A 577 -28.19 2.39 13.17
N THR A 578 -26.92 2.16 12.89
CA THR A 578 -25.97 3.19 12.44
C THR A 578 -25.49 2.90 11.02
N VAL A 579 -25.66 3.87 10.14
CA VAL A 579 -25.12 3.90 8.79
C VAL A 579 -24.15 5.08 8.70
N VAL A 580 -22.86 4.82 8.49
CA VAL A 580 -21.84 5.88 8.50
C VAL A 580 -20.78 5.71 7.42
N ASN A 581 -20.39 6.80 6.75
CA ASN A 581 -19.42 6.75 5.63
C ASN A 581 -19.83 5.78 4.51
N THR A 582 -21.12 5.78 4.17
CA THR A 582 -21.66 4.91 3.11
C THR A 582 -22.07 5.72 1.89
N PHE A 583 -21.95 5.12 0.70
CA PHE A 583 -22.36 5.78 -0.53
C PHE A 583 -23.01 4.82 -1.51
N THR A 584 -24.16 5.21 -2.06
CA THR A 584 -24.84 4.46 -3.12
C THR A 584 -24.81 5.18 -4.47
N SER A 585 -24.72 4.41 -5.54
CA SER A 585 -24.79 4.85 -6.94
C SER A 585 -25.58 3.84 -7.79
N GLY A 586 -25.70 4.08 -9.08
CA GLY A 586 -26.48 3.24 -9.99
C GLY A 586 -27.91 3.76 -10.18
N ALA A 587 -28.90 2.87 -10.21
CA ALA A 587 -30.29 3.25 -10.46
C ALA A 587 -31.29 2.40 -9.65
N ASN A 588 -32.12 3.06 -8.85
CA ASN A 588 -33.27 2.47 -8.18
C ASN A 588 -34.55 2.88 -8.92
N SER A 589 -34.96 2.06 -9.89
CA SER A 589 -36.03 2.41 -10.83
C SER A 589 -37.08 1.32 -10.91
N CYS A 590 -38.36 1.70 -10.81
CA CYS A 590 -39.47 0.77 -10.90
C CYS A 590 -40.62 1.34 -11.74
N GLY A 591 -41.30 0.46 -12.50
CA GLY A 591 -42.55 0.75 -13.22
C GLY A 591 -43.82 0.60 -12.36
N CYS A 592 -43.67 0.30 -11.07
CA CYS A 592 -44.75 -0.01 -10.14
C CYS A 592 -45.59 1.21 -9.76
N PHE A 593 -46.81 0.92 -9.28
CA PHE A 593 -47.77 1.89 -8.79
C PHE A 593 -47.51 2.17 -7.30
N ASP A 594 -47.39 3.44 -6.91
CA ASP A 594 -47.32 3.93 -5.52
C ASP A 594 -46.16 3.46 -4.60
N ALA A 595 -45.12 2.78 -5.10
CA ALA A 595 -44.00 2.35 -4.26
C ALA A 595 -43.01 3.51 -3.95
N PRO A 596 -42.72 3.81 -2.66
CA PRO A 596 -41.68 4.79 -2.30
C PRO A 596 -40.27 4.27 -2.61
N LEU A 597 -39.48 4.99 -3.41
CA LEU A 597 -38.08 4.63 -3.67
C LEU A 597 -37.12 5.74 -3.24
N SER A 598 -35.91 5.33 -2.87
CA SER A 598 -34.85 6.22 -2.40
C SER A 598 -33.47 5.76 -2.85
N GLY A 599 -32.49 6.66 -2.78
CA GLY A 599 -31.11 6.35 -3.15
C GLY A 599 -30.37 5.47 -2.14
N LEU A 600 -30.59 5.66 -0.83
CA LEU A 600 -29.82 4.99 0.23
C LEU A 600 -30.69 4.08 1.12
N ILE A 601 -31.64 4.66 1.87
CA ILE A 601 -32.46 3.94 2.85
C ILE A 601 -33.94 4.23 2.60
N GLY A 602 -34.80 3.21 2.63
CA GLY A 602 -36.25 3.40 2.61
C GLY A 602 -36.76 4.24 3.79
N ALA A 603 -36.80 3.65 4.99
CA ALA A 603 -37.18 4.32 6.23
C ALA A 603 -36.02 4.36 7.25
N ASN A 604 -35.69 5.55 7.74
CA ASN A 604 -34.64 5.75 8.73
C ASN A 604 -35.23 6.06 10.11
N TYR A 605 -35.00 5.18 11.08
CA TYR A 605 -35.28 5.33 12.51
C TYR A 605 -34.02 5.60 13.34
N GLY A 606 -32.85 5.21 12.81
CA GLY A 606 -31.56 5.31 13.47
C GLY A 606 -30.73 6.53 13.02
N LEU A 607 -29.42 6.31 12.88
CA LEU A 607 -28.44 7.32 12.45
C LEU A 607 -27.97 7.03 11.02
N ILE A 608 -28.03 8.06 10.18
CA ILE A 608 -27.30 8.16 8.92
C ILE A 608 -26.34 9.33 9.06
N GLU A 609 -25.04 9.07 8.98
CA GLU A 609 -24.01 10.08 9.19
C GLU A 609 -22.96 10.00 8.07
N ARG A 610 -22.49 11.15 7.55
CA ARG A 610 -21.44 11.19 6.52
C ARG A 610 -21.70 10.22 5.37
N SER A 611 -22.93 10.17 4.89
CA SER A 611 -23.33 9.23 3.85
C SER A 611 -24.02 9.94 2.69
N GLY A 612 -24.09 9.29 1.53
CA GLY A 612 -24.72 9.94 0.39
C GLY A 612 -25.20 9.01 -0.70
N SER A 613 -25.87 9.59 -1.68
CA SER A 613 -26.29 8.87 -2.88
C SER A 613 -26.17 9.72 -4.15
N SER A 614 -25.71 9.08 -5.21
CA SER A 614 -25.80 9.58 -6.59
C SER A 614 -26.75 8.74 -7.46
N ALA A 615 -27.45 7.78 -6.85
CA ALA A 615 -28.31 6.86 -7.57
C ALA A 615 -29.48 7.60 -8.25
N THR A 616 -29.81 7.20 -9.48
CA THR A 616 -31.01 7.68 -10.15
C THR A 616 -32.23 6.97 -9.59
N VAL A 617 -33.19 7.74 -9.07
CA VAL A 617 -34.41 7.21 -8.44
C VAL A 617 -35.62 7.53 -9.30
N ARG A 618 -36.34 6.50 -9.74
CA ARG A 618 -37.52 6.65 -10.60
C ARG A 618 -38.64 5.69 -10.21
N THR A 619 -39.80 6.22 -9.83
CA THR A 619 -40.96 5.40 -9.44
C THR A 619 -42.28 6.06 -9.83
N GLY A 620 -43.35 5.26 -9.92
CA GLY A 620 -44.70 5.79 -10.04
C GLY A 620 -45.21 6.41 -8.73
N GLY A 621 -44.64 6.03 -7.59
CA GLY A 621 -44.94 6.59 -6.27
C GLY A 621 -44.06 7.78 -5.90
N VAL A 622 -43.64 7.83 -4.63
CA VAL A 622 -42.81 8.91 -4.10
C VAL A 622 -41.32 8.60 -4.26
N ALA A 623 -40.55 9.56 -4.73
CA ALA A 623 -39.12 9.40 -5.00
C ALA A 623 -38.29 10.35 -4.12
N ALA A 624 -37.21 9.84 -3.52
CA ALA A 624 -36.29 10.64 -2.71
C ALA A 624 -34.83 10.41 -3.09
N GLY A 625 -34.00 11.46 -3.02
CA GLY A 625 -32.58 11.34 -3.32
C GLY A 625 -31.79 10.47 -2.33
N LEU A 626 -32.11 10.52 -1.03
CA LEU A 626 -31.41 9.79 0.02
C LEU A 626 -32.33 8.85 0.79
N VAL A 627 -33.42 9.36 1.36
CA VAL A 627 -34.32 8.62 2.26
C VAL A 627 -35.80 8.86 1.94
N SER A 628 -36.64 7.82 1.88
CA SER A 628 -38.08 8.04 1.69
C SER A 628 -38.71 8.67 2.93
N THR A 629 -38.59 8.04 4.10
CA THR A 629 -39.13 8.58 5.37
C THR A 629 -38.07 8.60 6.46
N ASN A 630 -37.86 9.76 7.08
CA ASN A 630 -36.91 9.92 8.18
C ASN A 630 -37.63 10.18 9.51
N TYR A 631 -37.50 9.24 10.45
CA TYR A 631 -37.85 9.37 11.87
C TYR A 631 -36.63 9.62 12.77
N GLY A 632 -35.43 9.25 12.29
CA GLY A 632 -34.18 9.31 13.03
C GLY A 632 -33.37 10.57 12.77
N THR A 633 -32.04 10.42 12.72
CA THR A 633 -31.11 11.51 12.44
C THR A 633 -30.38 11.27 11.12
N ILE A 634 -30.31 12.31 10.30
CA ILE A 634 -29.45 12.41 9.13
C ILE A 634 -28.48 13.58 9.37
N ASP A 635 -27.19 13.30 9.41
CA ASP A 635 -26.15 14.31 9.64
C ASP A 635 -25.06 14.23 8.56
N GLN A 636 -24.54 15.38 8.13
CA GLN A 636 -23.42 15.47 7.21
C GLN A 636 -23.61 14.61 5.94
N SER A 637 -24.81 14.63 5.34
CA SER A 637 -25.18 13.68 4.28
C SER A 637 -25.72 14.38 3.04
N TYR A 638 -25.69 13.71 1.88
CA TYR A 638 -26.10 14.37 0.64
C TYR A 638 -26.67 13.48 -0.44
N ALA A 639 -27.41 14.10 -1.37
CA ALA A 639 -27.92 13.44 -2.57
C ALA A 639 -27.66 14.27 -3.85
N THR A 640 -27.19 13.60 -4.89
CA THR A 640 -26.84 14.20 -6.20
C THR A 640 -27.54 13.52 -7.37
N GLY A 641 -28.12 12.34 -7.15
CA GLY A 641 -28.81 11.57 -8.18
C GLY A 641 -30.14 12.19 -8.59
N SER A 642 -30.57 11.93 -9.82
CA SER A 642 -31.85 12.45 -10.33
C SER A 642 -33.04 11.71 -9.71
N VAL A 643 -34.12 12.45 -9.41
CA VAL A 643 -35.32 11.96 -8.73
C VAL A 643 -36.55 12.21 -9.61
N THR A 644 -37.31 11.17 -9.91
CA THR A 644 -38.50 11.24 -10.78
C THR A 644 -39.68 10.42 -10.24
N GLY A 645 -40.74 11.09 -9.78
CA GLY A 645 -42.04 10.48 -9.47
C GLY A 645 -43.02 10.67 -10.65
N PHE A 646 -43.28 9.65 -11.49
CA PHE A 646 -43.86 9.89 -12.83
C PHE A 646 -45.37 9.67 -12.98
N LEU A 647 -46.09 9.14 -11.99
CA LEU A 647 -47.56 8.99 -12.06
C LEU A 647 -48.28 10.16 -11.38
N THR A 648 -49.61 10.21 -11.54
CA THR A 648 -50.47 11.30 -11.07
C THR A 648 -50.60 11.43 -9.55
N HIS A 649 -50.00 10.50 -8.77
CA HIS A 649 -49.89 10.52 -7.30
C HIS A 649 -48.41 10.55 -6.84
N GLY A 650 -47.45 10.59 -7.77
CA GLY A 650 -46.03 10.53 -7.46
C GLY A 650 -45.44 11.90 -7.16
N GLY A 651 -44.75 12.03 -6.02
CA GLY A 651 -43.99 13.21 -5.62
C GLY A 651 -42.48 12.99 -5.66
N GLY A 652 -41.69 14.06 -5.51
CA GLY A 652 -40.23 13.99 -5.60
C GLY A 652 -39.54 14.91 -4.60
N ALA A 653 -38.50 14.43 -3.93
CA ALA A 653 -37.70 15.21 -2.99
C ALA A 653 -36.20 15.05 -3.24
N GLY A 654 -35.45 16.15 -3.17
CA GLY A 654 -34.01 16.15 -3.41
C GLY A 654 -33.21 15.33 -2.39
N LEU A 655 -33.62 15.28 -1.12
CA LEU A 655 -32.93 14.54 -0.06
C LEU A 655 -33.84 13.53 0.65
N VAL A 656 -34.91 14.00 1.30
CA VAL A 656 -35.82 13.18 2.11
C VAL A 656 -37.25 13.42 1.70
N PHE A 657 -38.06 12.41 1.37
CA PHE A 657 -39.46 12.70 0.98
C PHE A 657 -40.30 13.19 2.15
N GLU A 658 -40.40 12.42 3.23
CA GLU A 658 -41.09 12.78 4.47
C GLU A 658 -40.09 12.85 5.64
N ASN A 659 -40.05 14.00 6.34
CA ASN A 659 -39.17 14.18 7.49
C ASN A 659 -39.95 14.44 8.77
N LEU A 660 -39.81 13.52 9.71
CA LEU A 660 -40.35 13.56 11.07
C LEU A 660 -39.22 13.57 12.13
N GLY A 661 -37.98 13.32 11.70
CA GLY A 661 -36.77 13.35 12.52
C GLY A 661 -35.91 14.60 12.29
N LYS A 662 -34.60 14.47 12.53
CA LYS A 662 -33.61 15.56 12.41
C LYS A 662 -32.78 15.40 11.14
N VAL A 663 -32.56 16.51 10.44
CA VAL A 663 -31.59 16.61 9.33
C VAL A 663 -30.67 17.80 9.56
N THR A 664 -29.36 17.59 9.61
CA THR A 664 -28.36 18.66 9.80
C THR A 664 -27.18 18.54 8.85
N GLN A 665 -26.54 19.67 8.55
CA GLN A 665 -25.35 19.78 7.69
C GLN A 665 -25.45 18.96 6.39
N SER A 666 -26.59 18.98 5.73
CA SER A 666 -26.87 18.10 4.59
C SER A 666 -27.29 18.87 3.35
N PHE A 667 -27.15 18.28 2.17
CA PHE A 667 -27.56 18.96 0.94
C PHE A 667 -28.10 18.07 -0.18
N ALA A 668 -28.83 18.68 -1.11
CA ALA A 668 -29.25 18.04 -2.35
C ALA A 668 -28.92 18.89 -3.58
N SER A 669 -28.55 18.22 -4.67
CA SER A 669 -28.26 18.86 -5.96
C SER A 669 -28.76 18.08 -7.17
N GLY A 670 -29.35 16.90 -6.98
CA GLY A 670 -29.94 16.13 -8.08
C GLY A 670 -31.25 16.74 -8.58
N SER A 671 -31.53 16.61 -9.88
CA SER A 671 -32.78 17.12 -10.47
C SER A 671 -34.01 16.45 -9.87
N VAL A 672 -35.02 17.24 -9.50
CA VAL A 672 -36.27 16.73 -8.94
C VAL A 672 -37.40 16.98 -9.94
N SER A 673 -38.13 15.92 -10.30
CA SER A 673 -39.28 16.00 -11.20
C SER A 673 -40.44 15.14 -10.72
N SER A 674 -41.68 15.61 -10.92
CA SER A 674 -42.91 14.88 -10.57
C SER A 674 -43.97 14.99 -11.68
N GLY A 675 -44.91 14.05 -11.70
CA GLY A 675 -46.11 14.11 -12.53
C GLY A 675 -47.19 15.01 -11.92
N ASN A 676 -47.89 15.81 -12.75
CA ASN A 676 -49.11 16.57 -12.41
C ASN A 676 -49.10 17.39 -11.10
N GLY A 677 -48.05 18.16 -10.83
CA GLY A 677 -48.11 19.29 -9.87
C GLY A 677 -48.20 18.91 -8.38
N LEU A 678 -47.67 17.75 -8.02
CA LEU A 678 -47.64 17.24 -6.63
C LEU A 678 -46.45 17.76 -5.82
N ALA A 679 -46.42 17.39 -4.53
CA ALA A 679 -45.42 17.84 -3.56
C ALA A 679 -43.99 17.59 -4.07
N MET A 680 -43.26 18.69 -4.22
CA MET A 680 -41.85 18.72 -4.58
C MET A 680 -41.11 19.66 -3.66
N GLY A 681 -39.86 19.33 -3.38
CA GLY A 681 -38.96 20.30 -2.77
C GLY A 681 -37.50 19.93 -2.97
N GLY A 682 -36.67 20.96 -2.92
CA GLY A 682 -35.23 20.84 -3.09
C GLY A 682 -34.58 19.98 -2.01
N ILE A 683 -35.20 19.86 -0.83
CA ILE A 683 -34.79 18.97 0.25
C ILE A 683 -35.84 17.91 0.52
N CYS A 684 -37.08 18.33 0.74
CA CYS A 684 -38.17 17.43 1.10
C CYS A 684 -39.52 17.81 0.50
N ALA A 685 -40.51 16.92 0.60
CA ALA A 685 -41.86 17.16 0.11
C ALA A 685 -42.89 17.27 1.25
N GLY A 686 -42.67 16.53 2.35
CA GLY A 686 -43.50 16.54 3.55
C GLY A 686 -42.66 16.72 4.81
N CYS A 687 -42.20 17.93 5.09
CA CYS A 687 -41.50 18.27 6.32
C CYS A 687 -42.40 19.10 7.24
N SER A 688 -42.56 18.67 8.50
CA SER A 688 -43.21 19.46 9.57
C SER A 688 -42.19 19.82 10.66
N GLY A 689 -41.08 20.46 10.28
CA GLY A 689 -39.94 20.77 11.15
C GLY A 689 -38.77 19.78 11.06
N GLY A 690 -37.74 19.98 11.90
CA GLY A 690 -36.59 19.07 12.03
C GLY A 690 -35.43 19.32 11.05
N LEU A 691 -35.59 20.20 10.06
CA LEU A 691 -34.50 20.66 9.20
C LEU A 691 -33.63 21.70 9.93
N GLY A 692 -32.34 21.43 10.02
CA GLY A 692 -31.34 22.37 10.53
C GLY A 692 -31.15 23.57 9.59
N ALA A 693 -30.81 24.72 10.17
CA ALA A 693 -30.52 25.94 9.40
C ALA A 693 -29.29 25.81 8.47
N ASP A 694 -28.52 24.73 8.63
CA ASP A 694 -27.32 24.37 7.88
C ASP A 694 -27.58 23.30 6.80
N VAL A 695 -28.84 23.14 6.39
CA VAL A 695 -29.26 22.28 5.27
C VAL A 695 -29.49 23.12 4.01
N TYR A 696 -28.94 22.71 2.87
CA TYR A 696 -28.91 23.51 1.64
C TYR A 696 -29.33 22.71 0.40
N TRP A 697 -29.89 23.36 -0.61
CA TRP A 697 -30.10 22.70 -1.91
C TRP A 697 -29.68 23.60 -3.06
N ASP A 698 -29.32 23.00 -4.19
CA ASP A 698 -29.05 23.73 -5.42
C ASP A 698 -30.36 24.05 -6.15
N VAL A 699 -30.79 25.31 -6.16
CA VAL A 699 -32.06 25.73 -6.79
C VAL A 699 -32.06 25.54 -8.31
N GLN A 700 -30.90 25.54 -8.96
CA GLN A 700 -30.77 25.47 -10.41
C GLN A 700 -30.75 24.03 -10.89
N THR A 701 -30.01 23.15 -10.22
CA THR A 701 -29.92 21.74 -10.64
C THR A 701 -31.09 20.90 -10.12
N THR A 702 -31.59 21.16 -8.91
CA THR A 702 -32.83 20.51 -8.43
C THR A 702 -34.07 20.97 -9.19
N GLY A 703 -34.03 22.20 -9.73
CA GLY A 703 -35.17 22.87 -10.34
C GLY A 703 -36.23 23.33 -9.34
N GLN A 704 -35.96 23.28 -8.03
CA GLN A 704 -36.94 23.56 -6.99
C GLN A 704 -36.72 24.95 -6.36
N PRO A 705 -37.74 25.82 -6.35
CA PRO A 705 -37.63 27.16 -5.79
C PRO A 705 -37.71 27.19 -4.26
N SER A 706 -38.14 26.10 -3.63
CA SER A 706 -38.25 25.96 -2.17
C SER A 706 -37.66 24.63 -1.70
N SER A 707 -37.33 24.56 -0.42
CA SER A 707 -36.88 23.32 0.22
C SER A 707 -38.00 22.27 0.31
N GLY A 708 -39.26 22.71 0.31
CA GLY A 708 -40.46 21.94 0.64
C GLY A 708 -40.69 21.71 2.15
N GLY A 709 -39.91 22.39 2.99
CA GLY A 709 -40.12 22.50 4.45
C GLY A 709 -39.93 23.94 4.94
N ASP A 710 -39.57 24.10 6.22
CA ASP A 710 -39.51 25.41 6.90
C ASP A 710 -38.21 26.21 6.68
N LEU A 711 -37.37 25.83 5.71
CA LEU A 711 -36.11 26.53 5.44
C LEU A 711 -36.35 27.81 4.62
N PRO A 712 -35.65 28.92 4.94
CA PRO A 712 -35.76 30.16 4.18
C PRO A 712 -35.11 30.03 2.80
N ALA A 713 -35.50 30.90 1.87
CA ALA A 713 -34.95 30.92 0.50
C ALA A 713 -33.42 31.10 0.45
N SER A 714 -32.79 31.67 1.49
CA SER A 714 -31.33 31.80 1.60
C SER A 714 -30.58 30.46 1.66
N ASN A 715 -31.28 29.37 2.02
CA ASN A 715 -30.72 28.02 2.02
C ASN A 715 -30.75 27.37 0.63
N GLY A 716 -31.52 27.95 -0.30
CA GLY A 716 -31.48 27.59 -1.71
C GLY A 716 -30.32 28.30 -2.39
N LEU A 717 -29.23 27.57 -2.59
CA LEU A 717 -28.00 28.07 -3.19
C LEU A 717 -28.07 27.91 -4.73
N THR A 718 -27.46 28.83 -5.45
CA THR A 718 -27.15 28.64 -6.89
C THR A 718 -25.99 27.65 -7.03
N THR A 719 -25.82 27.04 -8.21
CA THR A 719 -24.69 26.15 -8.49
C THR A 719 -23.34 26.82 -8.25
N ALA A 720 -23.22 28.11 -8.56
CA ALA A 720 -22.03 28.89 -8.26
C ALA A 720 -21.78 29.02 -6.73
N GLN A 721 -22.83 29.16 -5.92
CA GLN A 721 -22.72 29.18 -4.47
C GLN A 721 -22.43 27.78 -3.89
N MET A 722 -23.02 26.73 -4.46
CA MET A 722 -22.73 25.33 -4.09
C MET A 722 -21.25 24.98 -4.31
N SER A 723 -20.60 25.60 -5.29
CA SER A 723 -19.17 25.44 -5.59
C SER A 723 -18.26 26.28 -4.67
N ASN A 724 -18.81 27.02 -3.71
CA ASN A 724 -18.07 27.93 -2.83
C ASN A 724 -18.26 27.53 -1.35
N PRO A 725 -17.19 27.06 -0.66
CA PRO A 725 -17.25 26.69 0.76
C PRO A 725 -17.85 27.76 1.68
N ALA A 726 -17.63 29.04 1.37
CA ALA A 726 -18.15 30.15 2.17
C ALA A 726 -19.68 30.28 2.17
N SER A 727 -20.36 29.63 1.23
CA SER A 727 -21.84 29.61 1.16
C SER A 727 -22.46 28.70 2.22
N PHE A 728 -21.71 27.73 2.75
CA PHE A 728 -22.18 26.74 3.72
C PHE A 728 -21.88 27.20 5.14
N VAL A 729 -22.76 28.03 5.70
CA VAL A 729 -22.61 28.55 7.05
C VAL A 729 -22.63 27.39 8.06
N GLY A 730 -21.60 27.32 8.91
CA GLY A 730 -21.46 26.31 9.97
C GLY A 730 -20.77 25.02 9.55
N TRP A 731 -20.42 24.85 8.27
CA TRP A 731 -19.72 23.66 7.78
C TRP A 731 -18.19 23.83 7.92
N ASP A 732 -17.51 22.75 8.29
CA ASP A 732 -16.05 22.71 8.37
C ASP A 732 -15.45 22.07 7.11
N PHE A 733 -14.69 22.87 6.36
CA PHE A 733 -13.89 22.46 5.20
C PHE A 733 -12.40 22.36 5.51
N GLY A 734 -12.00 22.66 6.75
CA GLY A 734 -10.63 22.52 7.23
C GLY A 734 -10.20 21.05 7.29
N PRO A 735 -8.92 20.75 7.57
CA PRO A 735 -8.35 19.40 7.46
C PRO A 735 -9.07 18.30 8.27
N ASN A 736 -9.80 18.67 9.33
CA ASN A 736 -10.53 17.74 10.19
C ASN A 736 -12.06 17.78 9.96
N GLY A 737 -12.52 18.60 9.02
CA GLY A 737 -13.94 18.79 8.72
C GLY A 737 -14.51 17.65 7.88
N ALA A 738 -15.83 17.52 7.82
CA ALA A 738 -16.49 16.46 7.06
C ALA A 738 -16.42 16.67 5.54
N TRP A 739 -16.23 17.91 5.09
CA TRP A 739 -16.41 18.31 3.69
C TRP A 739 -15.10 18.71 3.02
N VAL A 740 -15.01 18.41 1.73
CA VAL A 740 -13.94 18.86 0.84
C VAL A 740 -14.58 19.49 -0.40
N MET A 741 -14.01 20.59 -0.85
CA MET A 741 -14.34 21.20 -2.15
C MET A 741 -13.18 20.94 -3.11
N ALA A 742 -13.31 19.92 -3.97
CA ALA A 742 -12.29 19.62 -4.96
C ALA A 742 -12.22 20.73 -6.02
N THR A 743 -11.04 20.94 -6.61
CA THR A 743 -10.84 21.95 -7.65
C THR A 743 -11.78 21.71 -8.83
N GLY A 744 -12.65 22.68 -9.13
CA GLY A 744 -13.64 22.58 -10.22
C GLY A 744 -14.91 21.80 -9.89
N ALA A 745 -15.10 21.37 -8.64
CA ALA A 745 -16.33 20.73 -8.20
C ALA A 745 -17.51 21.72 -8.22
N THR A 746 -18.70 21.20 -8.53
CA THR A 746 -19.96 21.97 -8.55
C THR A 746 -20.68 21.98 -7.20
N HIS A 747 -20.25 21.13 -6.27
CA HIS A 747 -20.77 20.96 -4.92
C HIS A 747 -19.70 20.31 -4.03
N PRO A 748 -19.83 20.35 -2.69
CA PRO A 748 -18.89 19.66 -1.81
C PRO A 748 -19.05 18.14 -1.88
N VAL A 749 -18.00 17.41 -1.51
CA VAL A 749 -18.02 15.95 -1.29
C VAL A 749 -17.54 15.62 0.11
N LEU A 750 -17.87 14.43 0.59
CA LEU A 750 -17.39 14.00 1.89
C LEU A 750 -15.90 13.70 1.82
N ARG A 751 -15.17 14.13 2.85
CA ARG A 751 -13.71 14.03 2.90
C ARG A 751 -13.22 12.59 2.67
N TRP A 752 -13.89 11.63 3.29
CA TRP A 752 -13.54 10.21 3.17
C TRP A 752 -13.59 9.71 1.72
N GLN A 753 -14.44 10.29 0.85
CA GLN A 753 -14.55 9.90 -0.56
C GLN A 753 -13.37 10.36 -1.42
N VAL A 754 -12.54 11.28 -0.90
CA VAL A 754 -11.32 11.76 -1.55
C VAL A 754 -10.09 11.12 -0.92
N GLU A 755 -10.17 10.72 0.34
CA GLU A 755 -9.10 10.04 1.09
C GLU A 755 -9.03 8.53 0.81
N HIS A 756 -10.17 7.92 0.43
CA HIS A 756 -10.34 6.50 0.14
C HIS A 756 -11.18 6.28 -1.13
#